data_AF-A0A9D2ANB1-F1
#
_entry.id   AF-A0A9D2ANB1-F1
#
_cell.length_a   1.000
_cell.length_b   1.000
_cell.length_c   1.000
_cell.angle_alpha   90.00
_cell.angle_beta   90.00
_cell.angle_gamma   90.00
#
_symmetry.space_group_name_H-M   'P 1'
#
loop_
_entity.id
_entity.type
_entity.pdbx_description
1 polymer ?
#
loop_
_entity_poly.entity_id
_entity_poly.type
_entity_poly.pdbx_seq_one_letter_code
_entity_poly.pdbx_strand_id
1 'polypeptide(L)'
;MKDWFYEKFVRKNPRVQKAYETYVQAHLEEHQKSRLKHWLVLLILSWKYRRSQINRLHTLTLAKLKDRTAKIRMEWIPGAWCYNIYVSQDGITYRFLEKTRHHVYTAEGLQQDQMYFFKFKVSMDGSRYSDFSEVLTVSTVDNEQLFFMKRLTQKAENFSPSSSGKSQEKQKDSKASKGGWDFRGSFPTEGQAQIVWTPVPGAIHYNLYRSEEGGAYRFLAQTRESSYLDREMKSGTSYVYLVKYTENGKKYREFPHTLQLRAPGEKFTKKNSGRLFEKGPESQASNRVSVMNFAKGLMAYDVISFDVFDTLLFRPFSSPSDLFMLAGERLDIMDFTQIRLKAEEESRQKNRLLRGNREVTLLEIYQLVAQETGIDPQKGADLEFSLECELCWANPYMLEVFHILAAQGKTLVALSDMYLPKELLTRLLSLKGYEDFDQVMVSCDYNCSKRDGGLYELLKEQYPGSIVHIGDNRISDIEKAKEKGLDTRFYQNVNEAGNIFRARDMSRLAGSAYRGIVNAKLHSGYQQYTPYYEVGFVYTGIYVMGFCQWIYRYVQEHKIEKVLFLAREGDLYQKVFHAMYPDIPTEYVLWSRIGVVKTIVEKNRHPYLLQIVHHKANALYKSKIGTLLDRTGIGDLKKYLPDYRIKAEEFLTPENEKILRQLLIEHWEEVCGCYRRDQELLRQYLTRKTGGAKSVAVVDVGWSGNNVLQVKYLLEQVYALDCQAHCLLAAARNVNDTYMAAMTQKEEIKTYIFSNMQNKGLHDAHQEENHRLNSFFFEILTQSCTPTFLGFDKEGRFLYDIPEVENYEKNREIHQGTLDFVKEYQSCFRNFPYMLDISGHDAYMPFQYFSRNLLWLKKYFGGYIFGRDLFATQEKAVMESVEEVMEKAGIWEGRS
;
A
#
# COMPACT_ATOMS: atom_id res chain seq x y z
N MET A 1 -19.19 -57.98 -20.85
CA MET A 1 -19.13 -57.04 -19.70
C MET A 1 -18.61 -55.66 -20.10
N LYS A 2 -17.45 -55.56 -20.80
CA LYS A 2 -16.93 -54.29 -21.34
C LYS A 2 -17.88 -53.60 -22.32
N ASP A 3 -18.43 -54.32 -23.30
CA ASP A 3 -19.34 -53.73 -24.29
C ASP A 3 -20.64 -53.26 -23.65
N TRP A 4 -21.14 -54.00 -22.65
CA TRP A 4 -22.26 -53.58 -21.82
C TRP A 4 -21.96 -52.29 -21.03
N PHE A 5 -20.75 -52.16 -20.46
CA PHE A 5 -20.34 -50.98 -19.70
C PHE A 5 -20.08 -49.77 -20.61
N TYR A 6 -19.50 -50.00 -21.79
CA TYR A 6 -19.28 -49.00 -22.83
C TYR A 6 -20.60 -48.45 -23.38
N GLU A 7 -21.53 -49.34 -23.74
CA GLU A 7 -22.89 -49.00 -24.17
C GLU A 7 -23.62 -48.18 -23.11
N LYS A 8 -23.48 -48.54 -21.83
CA LYS A 8 -24.25 -47.92 -20.75
C LYS A 8 -23.69 -46.58 -20.27
N PHE A 9 -22.36 -46.40 -20.26
CA PHE A 9 -21.71 -45.23 -19.64
C PHE A 9 -20.91 -44.35 -20.60
N VAL A 10 -20.47 -44.88 -21.75
CA VAL A 10 -19.61 -44.15 -22.70
C VAL A 10 -20.43 -43.68 -23.90
N ARG A 11 -21.06 -44.60 -24.65
CA ARG A 11 -21.81 -44.29 -25.89
C ARG A 11 -22.98 -43.31 -25.68
N LYS A 12 -23.57 -43.30 -24.49
CA LYS A 12 -24.67 -42.37 -24.14
C LYS A 12 -24.19 -40.95 -23.77
N ASN A 13 -22.89 -40.69 -23.69
CA ASN A 13 -22.33 -39.40 -23.30
C ASN A 13 -21.28 -38.90 -24.31
N PRO A 14 -21.60 -37.92 -25.17
CA PRO A 14 -20.72 -37.48 -26.25
C PRO A 14 -19.35 -36.96 -25.79
N ARG A 15 -19.24 -36.38 -24.59
CA ARG A 15 -17.96 -35.84 -24.07
C ARG A 15 -17.06 -36.96 -23.54
N VAL A 16 -17.62 -37.89 -22.77
CA VAL A 16 -16.87 -39.05 -22.25
C VAL A 16 -16.51 -39.99 -23.41
N GLN A 17 -17.44 -40.18 -24.35
CA GLN A 17 -17.22 -40.92 -25.59
C GLN A 17 -16.07 -40.30 -26.38
N LYS A 18 -16.15 -39.01 -26.73
CA LYS A 18 -15.10 -38.35 -27.51
C LYS A 18 -13.74 -38.44 -26.83
N ALA A 19 -13.64 -38.16 -25.53
CA ALA A 19 -12.38 -38.22 -24.81
C ALA A 19 -11.82 -39.65 -24.71
N TYR A 20 -12.67 -40.64 -24.46
CA TYR A 20 -12.26 -42.03 -24.35
C TYR A 20 -11.94 -42.65 -25.71
N GLU A 21 -12.73 -42.39 -26.76
CA GLU A 21 -12.45 -42.83 -28.13
C GLU A 21 -11.18 -42.19 -28.67
N THR A 22 -10.93 -40.90 -28.40
CA THR A 22 -9.66 -40.24 -28.75
C THR A 22 -8.48 -40.90 -28.04
N TYR A 23 -8.63 -41.21 -26.74
CA TYR A 23 -7.59 -41.91 -25.98
C TYR A 23 -7.34 -43.33 -26.51
N VAL A 24 -8.40 -44.10 -26.81
CA VAL A 24 -8.30 -45.45 -27.36
C VAL A 24 -7.71 -45.46 -28.76
N GLN A 25 -8.07 -44.50 -29.62
CA GLN A 25 -7.48 -44.36 -30.95
C GLN A 25 -5.98 -44.04 -30.90
N ALA A 26 -5.57 -43.20 -29.96
CA ALA A 26 -4.15 -42.90 -29.74
C ALA A 26 -3.35 -44.08 -29.12
N HIS A 27 -4.02 -45.09 -28.55
CA HIS A 27 -3.39 -46.20 -27.80
C HIS A 27 -3.97 -47.57 -28.23
N LEU A 28 -4.13 -47.78 -29.53
CA LEU A 28 -4.85 -48.92 -30.11
C LEU A 28 -4.16 -50.28 -29.83
N GLU A 29 -2.82 -50.34 -29.91
CA GLU A 29 -2.05 -51.54 -29.60
C GLU A 29 -2.05 -51.88 -28.10
N GLU A 30 -1.98 -50.87 -27.23
CA GLU A 30 -2.02 -51.04 -25.78
C GLU A 30 -3.41 -51.49 -25.29
N HIS A 31 -4.47 -50.95 -25.90
CA HIS A 31 -5.86 -51.32 -25.62
C HIS A 31 -6.14 -52.80 -25.90
N GLN A 32 -5.44 -53.40 -26.88
CA GLN A 32 -5.56 -54.82 -27.20
C GLN A 32 -4.81 -55.71 -26.21
N LYS A 33 -3.63 -55.27 -25.72
CA LYS A 33 -2.76 -56.06 -24.82
C LYS A 33 -3.08 -55.91 -23.32
N SER A 34 -3.53 -54.74 -22.85
CA SER A 34 -3.76 -54.48 -21.41
C SER A 34 -5.17 -53.93 -21.12
N ARG A 35 -6.11 -54.85 -20.92
CA ARG A 35 -7.55 -54.50 -20.75
C ARG A 35 -7.86 -53.79 -19.43
N LEU A 36 -7.08 -54.05 -18.37
CA LEU A 36 -7.29 -53.47 -17.03
C LEU A 36 -6.95 -51.96 -16.96
N LYS A 37 -5.92 -51.51 -17.69
CA LYS A 37 -5.48 -50.11 -17.67
C LYS A 37 -6.53 -49.18 -18.29
N HIS A 38 -7.17 -49.62 -19.38
CA HIS A 38 -8.25 -48.87 -20.03
C HIS A 38 -9.54 -48.84 -19.21
N TRP A 39 -9.80 -49.87 -18.40
CA TRP A 39 -10.88 -49.83 -17.40
C TRP A 39 -10.63 -48.76 -16.33
N LEU A 40 -9.37 -48.60 -15.90
CA LEU A 40 -8.96 -47.57 -14.94
C LEU A 40 -9.11 -46.16 -15.52
N VAL A 41 -8.72 -45.95 -16.78
CA VAL A 41 -8.91 -44.67 -17.48
C VAL A 41 -10.39 -44.33 -17.65
N LEU A 42 -11.23 -45.32 -17.97
CA LEU A 42 -12.70 -45.16 -18.00
C LEU A 42 -13.27 -44.76 -16.65
N LEU A 43 -12.80 -45.39 -15.57
CA LEU A 43 -13.22 -45.05 -14.20
C LEU A 43 -12.81 -43.62 -13.81
N ILE A 44 -11.59 -43.20 -14.16
CA ILE A 44 -11.09 -41.83 -13.91
C ILE A 44 -11.88 -40.80 -14.72
N LEU A 45 -12.16 -41.06 -16.00
CA LEU A 45 -12.97 -40.17 -16.85
C LEU A 45 -14.42 -40.08 -16.35
N SER A 46 -14.99 -41.19 -15.90
CA SER A 46 -16.32 -41.24 -15.27
C SER A 46 -16.36 -40.44 -13.97
N TRP A 47 -15.30 -40.51 -13.15
CA TRP A 47 -15.18 -39.72 -11.92
C TRP A 47 -14.98 -38.23 -12.19
N LYS A 48 -14.13 -37.86 -13.15
CA LYS A 48 -13.93 -36.47 -13.59
C LYS A 48 -15.22 -35.87 -14.17
N TYR A 49 -15.99 -36.67 -14.91
CA TYR A 49 -17.31 -36.28 -15.39
C TYR A 49 -18.29 -36.03 -14.22
N ARG A 50 -18.33 -36.89 -13.20
CA ARG A 50 -19.15 -36.66 -12.00
C ARG A 50 -18.81 -35.34 -11.30
N ARG A 51 -17.52 -35.00 -11.16
CA ARG A 51 -17.08 -33.70 -10.61
C ARG A 51 -17.51 -32.52 -11.49
N SER A 52 -17.49 -32.66 -12.82
CA SER A 52 -17.91 -31.59 -13.74
C SER A 52 -19.40 -31.20 -13.62
N GLN A 53 -20.25 -32.11 -13.13
CA GLN A 53 -21.67 -31.81 -12.95
C GLN A 53 -21.96 -30.96 -11.71
N ILE A 54 -21.00 -30.79 -10.80
CA ILE A 54 -21.20 -30.01 -9.57
C ILE A 54 -21.24 -28.51 -9.87
N ASN A 55 -20.35 -28.03 -10.76
CA ASN A 55 -20.20 -26.62 -11.09
C ASN A 55 -20.99 -26.20 -12.36
N ARG A 56 -21.77 -27.12 -12.93
CA ARG A 56 -22.57 -26.85 -14.12
C ARG A 56 -23.96 -26.36 -13.72
N LEU A 57 -24.42 -25.30 -14.37
CA LEU A 57 -25.81 -24.85 -14.26
C LEU A 57 -26.72 -25.81 -15.05
N HIS A 58 -27.52 -26.61 -14.34
CA HIS A 58 -28.41 -27.61 -14.92
C HIS A 58 -29.74 -27.01 -15.39
N THR A 59 -30.32 -27.61 -16.42
CA THR A 59 -31.59 -27.16 -17.01
C THR A 59 -32.80 -27.84 -16.36
N LEU A 60 -33.93 -27.14 -16.25
CA LEU A 60 -35.23 -27.74 -15.99
C LEU A 60 -36.31 -27.07 -16.84
N THR A 61 -37.34 -27.82 -17.19
CA THR A 61 -38.37 -27.40 -18.15
C THR A 61 -39.75 -27.77 -17.65
N LEU A 62 -40.76 -26.98 -18.00
CA LEU A 62 -42.15 -27.34 -17.76
C LEU A 62 -42.63 -28.31 -18.85
N ALA A 63 -42.94 -29.55 -18.46
CA ALA A 63 -43.41 -30.59 -19.36
C ALA A 63 -44.92 -30.51 -19.61
N LYS A 64 -45.73 -30.19 -18.59
CA LYS A 64 -47.18 -30.02 -18.71
C LYS A 64 -47.70 -29.15 -17.57
N LEU A 65 -48.67 -28.27 -17.84
CA LEU A 65 -49.44 -27.53 -16.83
C LEU A 65 -50.91 -27.89 -17.03
N LYS A 66 -51.59 -28.34 -15.99
CA LYS A 66 -53.02 -28.69 -16.00
C LYS A 66 -53.59 -28.39 -14.62
N ASP A 67 -54.71 -27.67 -14.52
CA ASP A 67 -55.40 -27.19 -13.30
C ASP A 67 -54.72 -27.56 -11.97
N ARG A 68 -54.05 -26.57 -11.38
CA ARG A 68 -53.33 -26.66 -10.08
C ARG A 68 -52.19 -27.67 -10.00
N THR A 69 -51.78 -28.27 -11.14
CA THR A 69 -50.64 -29.20 -11.24
C THR A 69 -49.64 -28.80 -12.32
N ALA A 70 -48.35 -28.82 -11.99
CA ALA A 70 -47.26 -28.58 -12.92
C ALA A 70 -46.32 -29.78 -12.98
N LYS A 71 -46.25 -30.43 -14.14
CA LYS A 71 -45.28 -31.49 -14.43
C LYS A 71 -43.98 -30.88 -14.90
N ILE A 72 -42.96 -30.96 -14.07
CA ILE A 72 -41.62 -30.41 -14.26
C ILE A 72 -40.68 -31.54 -14.68
N ARG A 73 -39.85 -31.27 -15.70
CA ARG A 73 -38.80 -32.18 -16.17
C ARG A 73 -37.44 -31.54 -15.91
N MET A 74 -36.68 -32.14 -15.02
CA MET A 74 -35.29 -31.81 -14.74
C MET A 74 -34.40 -32.43 -15.82
N GLU A 75 -33.23 -31.84 -16.05
CA GLU A 75 -32.21 -32.42 -16.91
C GLU A 75 -31.90 -33.85 -16.47
N TRP A 76 -32.02 -34.81 -17.39
CA TRP A 76 -31.67 -36.19 -17.09
C TRP A 76 -30.15 -36.33 -17.07
N ILE A 77 -29.60 -36.62 -15.90
CA ILE A 77 -28.17 -36.76 -15.70
C ILE A 77 -27.83 -38.26 -15.57
N PRO A 78 -27.06 -38.83 -16.52
CA PRO A 78 -26.68 -40.24 -16.48
C PRO A 78 -25.93 -40.57 -15.18
N GLY A 79 -26.47 -41.51 -14.40
CA GLY A 79 -25.86 -41.95 -13.14
C GLY A 79 -26.15 -41.08 -11.93
N ALA A 80 -27.10 -40.13 -12.02
CA ALA A 80 -27.59 -39.39 -10.86
C ALA A 80 -28.24 -40.33 -9.83
N TRP A 81 -27.88 -40.16 -8.57
CA TRP A 81 -28.45 -40.91 -7.45
C TRP A 81 -29.84 -40.39 -7.07
N CYS A 82 -29.99 -39.06 -7.02
CA CYS A 82 -31.26 -38.40 -6.70
C CYS A 82 -31.23 -36.90 -7.07
N TYR A 83 -32.43 -36.32 -7.14
CA TYR A 83 -32.69 -34.90 -7.35
C TYR A 83 -33.46 -34.36 -6.14
N ASN A 84 -32.98 -33.27 -5.54
CA ASN A 84 -33.71 -32.53 -4.52
C ASN A 84 -34.36 -31.32 -5.18
N ILE A 85 -35.69 -31.21 -5.10
CA ILE A 85 -36.49 -30.17 -5.75
C ILE A 85 -36.90 -29.14 -4.70
N TYR A 86 -36.91 -27.88 -5.11
CA TYR A 86 -37.24 -26.74 -4.27
C TYR A 86 -38.20 -25.82 -5.01
N VAL A 87 -39.08 -25.15 -4.26
CA VAL A 87 -40.01 -24.14 -4.78
C VAL A 87 -39.92 -22.84 -3.98
N SER A 88 -40.21 -21.74 -4.64
CA SER A 88 -40.31 -20.41 -4.04
C SER A 88 -41.52 -19.68 -4.66
N GLN A 89 -42.13 -18.76 -3.91
CA GLN A 89 -43.19 -17.87 -4.40
C GLN A 89 -42.66 -16.45 -4.70
N ASP A 90 -41.53 -16.06 -4.10
CA ASP A 90 -40.90 -14.74 -4.22
C ASP A 90 -39.67 -14.73 -5.16
N GLY A 91 -39.22 -15.90 -5.60
CA GLY A 91 -38.01 -16.10 -6.40
C GLY A 91 -36.70 -16.07 -5.61
N ILE A 92 -36.76 -15.78 -4.30
CA ILE A 92 -35.61 -15.56 -3.41
C ILE A 92 -35.52 -16.69 -2.36
N THR A 93 -36.62 -16.97 -1.68
CA THR A 93 -36.66 -17.91 -0.56
C THR A 93 -37.19 -19.27 -1.03
N TYR A 94 -36.29 -20.25 -1.17
CA TYR A 94 -36.63 -21.58 -1.67
C TYR A 94 -36.87 -22.59 -0.54
N ARG A 95 -38.07 -23.14 -0.47
CA ARG A 95 -38.41 -24.29 0.39
C ARG A 95 -38.14 -25.60 -0.34
N PHE A 96 -37.61 -26.58 0.38
CA PHE A 96 -37.46 -27.95 -0.15
C PHE A 96 -38.85 -28.58 -0.35
N LEU A 97 -39.04 -29.26 -1.48
CA LEU A 97 -40.26 -30.00 -1.81
C LEU A 97 -40.06 -31.50 -1.67
N GLU A 98 -39.19 -32.08 -2.49
CA GLU A 98 -39.05 -33.54 -2.56
C GLU A 98 -37.65 -33.97 -3.02
N LYS A 99 -37.20 -35.13 -2.52
CA LYS A 99 -36.04 -35.87 -3.03
C LYS A 99 -36.53 -37.06 -3.87
N THR A 100 -36.28 -37.03 -5.17
CA THR A 100 -36.75 -38.06 -6.12
C THR A 100 -35.60 -38.69 -6.89
N ARG A 101 -35.75 -39.97 -7.29
CA ARG A 101 -34.82 -40.64 -8.22
C ARG A 101 -35.19 -40.39 -9.69
N HIS A 102 -36.35 -39.82 -9.95
CA HIS A 102 -36.85 -39.55 -11.28
C HIS A 102 -36.51 -38.12 -11.69
N HIS A 103 -36.12 -37.92 -12.94
CA HIS A 103 -35.86 -36.59 -13.52
C HIS A 103 -37.17 -35.87 -13.92
N VAL A 104 -38.32 -36.36 -13.47
CA VAL A 104 -39.64 -35.77 -13.69
C VAL A 104 -40.37 -35.74 -12.36
N TYR A 105 -40.98 -34.60 -12.06
CA TYR A 105 -41.74 -34.36 -10.85
C TYR A 105 -43.05 -33.64 -11.17
N THR A 106 -44.12 -33.98 -10.45
CA THR A 106 -45.40 -33.28 -10.58
C THR A 106 -45.61 -32.47 -9.30
N ALA A 107 -45.53 -31.15 -9.42
CA ALA A 107 -45.89 -30.25 -8.33
C ALA A 107 -47.41 -30.10 -8.30
N GLU A 108 -48.03 -30.48 -7.19
CA GLU A 108 -49.47 -30.41 -6.96
C GLU A 108 -49.81 -29.28 -5.98
N GLY A 109 -51.07 -28.83 -5.98
CA GLY A 109 -51.54 -27.80 -5.04
C GLY A 109 -51.09 -26.37 -5.38
N LEU A 110 -50.81 -26.08 -6.66
CA LEU A 110 -50.48 -24.72 -7.10
C LEU A 110 -51.74 -23.86 -7.04
N GLN A 111 -51.68 -22.74 -6.31
CA GLN A 111 -52.77 -21.76 -6.26
C GLN A 111 -52.95 -21.11 -7.63
N GLN A 112 -54.19 -20.78 -7.97
CA GLN A 112 -54.53 -20.07 -9.21
C GLN A 112 -54.03 -18.61 -9.14
N ASP A 113 -53.69 -18.02 -10.28
CA ASP A 113 -53.18 -16.63 -10.37
C ASP A 113 -51.88 -16.34 -9.59
N GLN A 114 -50.98 -17.32 -9.47
CA GLN A 114 -49.72 -17.15 -8.74
C GLN A 114 -48.51 -17.62 -9.54
N MET A 115 -47.36 -17.00 -9.30
CA MET A 115 -46.08 -17.43 -9.85
C MET A 115 -45.33 -18.29 -8.84
N TYR A 116 -44.75 -19.38 -9.35
CA TYR A 116 -43.92 -20.31 -8.62
C TYR A 116 -42.57 -20.44 -9.30
N PHE A 117 -41.50 -20.52 -8.51
CA PHE A 117 -40.13 -20.66 -8.97
C PHE A 117 -39.57 -21.99 -8.51
N PHE A 118 -39.19 -22.86 -9.45
CA PHE A 118 -38.66 -24.17 -9.15
C PHE A 118 -37.16 -24.23 -9.44
N LYS A 119 -36.43 -24.91 -8.55
CA LYS A 119 -35.02 -25.27 -8.72
C LYS A 119 -34.82 -26.73 -8.29
N PHE A 120 -33.73 -27.34 -8.72
CA PHE A 120 -33.30 -28.61 -8.16
C PHE A 120 -31.79 -28.66 -7.93
N LYS A 121 -31.35 -29.57 -7.07
CA LYS A 121 -29.96 -30.00 -6.93
C LYS A 121 -29.86 -31.48 -7.26
N VAL A 122 -28.83 -31.89 -8.00
CA VAL A 122 -28.58 -33.31 -8.27
C VAL A 122 -27.47 -33.83 -7.37
N SER A 123 -27.59 -35.07 -6.91
CA SER A 123 -26.49 -35.77 -6.26
C SER A 123 -26.10 -37.00 -7.07
N MET A 124 -24.79 -37.25 -7.20
CA MET A 124 -24.24 -38.41 -7.90
C MET A 124 -23.96 -39.59 -6.96
N ASP A 125 -23.97 -39.37 -5.64
CA ASP A 125 -23.60 -40.37 -4.62
C ASP A 125 -24.52 -40.35 -3.36
N GLY A 126 -25.48 -39.43 -3.31
CA GLY A 126 -26.41 -39.24 -2.19
C GLY A 126 -25.87 -38.41 -1.03
N SER A 127 -24.57 -38.07 -1.03
CA SER A 127 -23.89 -37.35 0.05
C SER A 127 -23.51 -35.91 -0.33
N ARG A 128 -23.14 -35.67 -1.59
CA ARG A 128 -22.80 -34.34 -2.11
C ARG A 128 -23.75 -33.94 -3.22
N TYR A 129 -24.20 -32.70 -3.18
CA TYR A 129 -25.15 -32.14 -4.13
C TYR A 129 -24.47 -31.10 -5.03
N SER A 130 -24.92 -31.01 -6.28
CA SER A 130 -24.60 -29.89 -7.15
C SER A 130 -25.14 -28.59 -6.56
N ASP A 131 -24.68 -27.47 -7.11
CA ASP A 131 -25.43 -26.22 -6.94
C ASP A 131 -26.78 -26.28 -7.64
N PHE A 132 -27.61 -25.27 -7.35
CA PHE A 132 -28.96 -25.20 -7.87
C PHE A 132 -28.97 -25.10 -9.40
N SER A 133 -29.94 -25.77 -10.01
CA SER A 133 -30.30 -25.60 -11.41
C SER A 133 -30.71 -24.16 -11.74
N GLU A 134 -30.96 -23.91 -13.02
CA GLU A 134 -31.76 -22.78 -13.46
C GLU A 134 -33.08 -22.67 -12.68
N VAL A 135 -33.65 -21.46 -12.71
CA VAL A 135 -35.00 -21.21 -12.21
C VAL A 135 -36.01 -21.49 -13.30
N LEU A 136 -36.96 -22.38 -13.03
CA LEU A 136 -38.16 -22.51 -13.84
C LEU A 136 -39.29 -21.77 -13.17
N THR A 137 -39.76 -20.73 -13.85
CA THR A 137 -40.95 -20.00 -13.45
C THR A 137 -42.19 -20.71 -14.01
N VAL A 138 -43.17 -20.96 -13.17
CA VAL A 138 -44.48 -21.49 -13.55
C VAL A 138 -45.53 -20.50 -13.09
N SER A 139 -46.25 -19.92 -14.04
CA SER A 139 -47.40 -19.06 -13.75
C SER A 139 -48.68 -19.86 -13.93
N THR A 140 -49.55 -19.83 -12.92
CA THR A 140 -50.92 -20.37 -12.95
C THR A 140 -51.97 -19.30 -13.23
N VAL A 141 -51.55 -18.12 -13.69
CA VAL A 141 -52.45 -17.02 -14.06
C VAL A 141 -53.22 -17.40 -15.33
N ASP A 142 -54.56 -17.36 -15.25
CA ASP A 142 -55.42 -17.56 -16.41
C ASP A 142 -55.22 -16.38 -17.38
N ASN A 143 -54.93 -16.72 -18.63
CA ASN A 143 -54.31 -15.81 -19.58
C ASN A 143 -55.33 -14.87 -20.26
N GLU A 144 -56.07 -14.08 -19.47
CA GLU A 144 -56.84 -12.91 -19.94
C GLU A 144 -56.10 -11.57 -19.68
N GLN A 145 -55.03 -11.58 -18.87
CA GLN A 145 -54.29 -10.35 -18.52
C GLN A 145 -53.31 -9.83 -19.59
N LEU A 146 -53.18 -10.50 -20.74
CA LEU A 146 -52.54 -9.89 -21.93
C LEU A 146 -53.45 -8.85 -22.63
N PHE A 147 -54.72 -8.74 -22.23
CA PHE A 147 -55.65 -7.73 -22.76
C PHE A 147 -55.70 -6.42 -21.94
N PHE A 148 -55.28 -6.45 -20.67
CA PHE A 148 -55.36 -5.29 -19.77
C PHE A 148 -54.30 -4.21 -20.07
N MET A 149 -53.14 -4.59 -20.59
CA MET A 149 -52.10 -3.63 -21.01
C MET A 149 -52.43 -2.88 -22.30
N LYS A 150 -53.35 -3.39 -23.14
CA LYS A 150 -53.77 -2.70 -24.37
C LYS A 150 -54.76 -1.56 -24.13
N ARG A 151 -55.42 -1.53 -22.96
CA ARG A 151 -56.40 -0.50 -22.59
C ARG A 151 -55.79 0.69 -21.84
N LEU A 152 -54.59 0.53 -21.28
CA LEU A 152 -53.83 1.63 -20.66
C LEU A 152 -53.10 2.50 -21.70
N THR A 153 -52.78 1.94 -22.88
CA THR A 153 -52.26 2.70 -24.04
C THR A 153 -53.32 3.50 -24.81
N GLN A 154 -54.61 3.30 -24.56
CA GLN A 154 -55.71 4.08 -25.19
C GLN A 154 -56.34 5.13 -24.25
N LYS A 155 -55.83 5.28 -23.03
CA LYS A 155 -56.27 6.32 -22.07
C LYS A 155 -55.21 7.38 -21.77
N ALA A 156 -54.09 7.37 -22.51
CA ALA A 156 -53.03 8.37 -22.44
C ALA A 156 -53.00 9.33 -23.65
N GLU A 157 -54.00 9.26 -24.54
CA GLU A 157 -54.30 10.32 -25.51
C GLU A 157 -55.39 11.21 -24.92
N ASN A 158 -54.96 12.32 -24.31
CA ASN A 158 -55.68 13.56 -23.98
C ASN A 158 -55.18 14.07 -22.64
N PHE A 159 -54.02 14.72 -22.62
CA PHE A 159 -53.73 15.93 -21.84
C PHE A 159 -52.33 16.43 -22.22
N SER A 160 -52.29 17.33 -23.20
CA SER A 160 -51.31 18.42 -23.27
C SER A 160 -52.05 19.68 -22.78
N PRO A 161 -51.38 20.67 -22.13
CA PRO A 161 -50.41 21.47 -22.87
C PRO A 161 -49.23 22.11 -22.08
N SER A 162 -48.15 22.35 -22.85
CA SER A 162 -47.29 23.57 -22.86
C SER A 162 -46.39 23.87 -21.64
N SER A 163 -45.15 24.39 -21.75
CA SER A 163 -44.55 25.26 -22.78
C SER A 163 -42.99 25.29 -22.69
N SER A 164 -42.38 25.48 -23.87
CA SER A 164 -41.10 26.15 -24.23
C SER A 164 -39.85 26.09 -23.32
N GLY A 165 -38.63 25.91 -23.83
CA GLY A 165 -38.18 25.84 -25.22
C GLY A 165 -36.64 25.83 -25.35
N LYS A 166 -36.19 25.14 -26.40
CA LYS A 166 -34.98 25.33 -27.24
C LYS A 166 -33.61 25.57 -26.56
N SER A 167 -32.66 24.67 -26.83
CA SER A 167 -31.75 24.83 -27.98
C SER A 167 -30.97 23.53 -28.26
N GLN A 168 -30.80 23.26 -29.54
CA GLN A 168 -30.11 22.12 -30.13
C GLN A 168 -28.61 22.35 -30.17
N GLU A 169 -27.82 21.29 -30.02
CA GLU A 169 -26.61 21.14 -30.83
C GLU A 169 -26.46 19.69 -31.29
N LYS A 170 -26.29 19.54 -32.60
CA LYS A 170 -26.11 18.28 -33.33
C LYS A 170 -24.67 17.79 -33.15
N GLN A 171 -24.48 16.48 -32.96
CA GLN A 171 -23.29 15.80 -33.48
C GLN A 171 -23.65 14.48 -34.16
N LYS A 172 -22.93 14.28 -35.27
CA LYS A 172 -23.19 13.41 -36.41
C LYS A 172 -23.13 11.92 -36.13
N ASP A 173 -24.01 11.22 -36.84
CA ASP A 173 -24.03 9.78 -37.09
C ASP A 173 -22.70 9.21 -37.61
N SER A 174 -22.29 8.09 -37.03
CA SER A 174 -21.47 7.08 -37.70
C SER A 174 -22.23 5.75 -37.75
N LYS A 175 -22.70 5.41 -38.96
CA LYS A 175 -22.93 4.07 -39.55
C LYS A 175 -23.45 2.95 -38.62
N ALA A 176 -24.72 2.62 -38.84
CA ALA A 176 -25.36 1.38 -38.43
C ALA A 176 -24.59 0.13 -38.91
N SER A 177 -24.11 -0.68 -37.97
CA SER A 177 -23.75 -2.08 -38.18
C SER A 177 -24.84 -2.99 -37.59
N LYS A 178 -25.23 -4.00 -38.36
CA LYS A 178 -26.12 -5.14 -38.06
C LYS A 178 -26.19 -5.49 -36.56
N GLY A 179 -27.42 -5.62 -36.04
CA GLY A 179 -27.74 -5.86 -34.63
C GLY A 179 -26.89 -6.96 -33.98
N GLY A 180 -25.90 -6.53 -33.20
CA GLY A 180 -25.09 -7.38 -32.34
C GLY A 180 -25.75 -7.56 -30.99
N TRP A 181 -25.70 -8.77 -30.45
CA TRP A 181 -26.06 -9.07 -29.08
C TRP A 181 -25.03 -8.45 -28.14
N ASP A 182 -25.32 -7.25 -27.64
CA ASP A 182 -24.45 -6.53 -26.72
C ASP A 182 -24.72 -6.98 -25.28
N PHE A 183 -23.64 -7.23 -24.53
CA PHE A 183 -23.71 -7.56 -23.11
C PHE A 183 -22.51 -6.93 -22.41
N ARG A 184 -22.76 -5.86 -21.65
CA ARG A 184 -21.72 -5.01 -21.06
C ARG A 184 -21.99 -4.76 -19.59
N GLY A 185 -20.93 -4.40 -18.88
CA GLY A 185 -21.03 -3.92 -17.50
C GLY A 185 -20.20 -2.67 -17.29
N SER A 186 -20.65 -1.83 -16.38
CA SER A 186 -19.94 -0.65 -15.91
C SER A 186 -20.05 -0.54 -14.39
N PHE A 187 -19.19 0.27 -13.78
CA PHE A 187 -19.15 0.50 -12.33
C PHE A 187 -19.60 1.94 -12.05
N PRO A 188 -20.91 2.21 -11.90
CA PRO A 188 -21.40 3.56 -11.65
C PRO A 188 -20.96 4.08 -10.27
N THR A 189 -20.83 3.18 -9.30
CA THR A 189 -20.43 3.46 -7.91
C THR A 189 -19.58 2.31 -7.40
N GLU A 190 -18.70 2.56 -6.42
CA GLU A 190 -17.88 1.51 -5.81
C GLU A 190 -18.74 0.43 -5.14
N GLY A 191 -18.32 -0.84 -5.26
CA GLY A 191 -19.10 -1.99 -4.79
C GLY A 191 -20.33 -2.34 -5.64
N GLN A 192 -20.60 -1.61 -6.73
CA GLN A 192 -21.76 -1.84 -7.59
C GLN A 192 -21.39 -1.99 -9.07
N ALA A 193 -22.01 -2.93 -9.78
CA ALA A 193 -21.93 -3.02 -11.23
C ALA A 193 -23.30 -2.88 -11.88
N GLN A 194 -23.41 -1.95 -12.82
CA GLN A 194 -24.53 -1.87 -13.73
C GLN A 194 -24.29 -2.84 -14.89
N ILE A 195 -25.15 -3.84 -14.99
CA ILE A 195 -25.13 -4.87 -16.03
C ILE A 195 -26.21 -4.56 -17.06
N VAL A 196 -25.87 -4.52 -18.35
CA VAL A 196 -26.80 -4.16 -19.43
C VAL A 196 -26.63 -5.12 -20.60
N TRP A 197 -27.73 -5.61 -21.16
CA TRP A 197 -27.72 -6.43 -22.37
C TRP A 197 -28.75 -5.94 -23.40
N THR A 198 -28.60 -6.36 -24.66
CA THR A 198 -29.57 -6.07 -25.71
C THR A 198 -30.88 -6.83 -25.45
N PRO A 199 -32.04 -6.15 -25.43
CA PRO A 199 -33.33 -6.83 -25.33
C PRO A 199 -33.55 -7.84 -26.46
N VAL A 200 -33.95 -9.05 -26.11
CA VAL A 200 -34.35 -10.11 -27.05
C VAL A 200 -35.82 -9.89 -27.47
N PRO A 201 -36.11 -9.76 -28.78
CA PRO A 201 -37.49 -9.65 -29.25
C PRO A 201 -38.35 -10.84 -28.83
N GLY A 202 -39.51 -10.56 -28.21
CA GLY A 202 -40.44 -11.59 -27.73
C GLY A 202 -40.08 -12.21 -26.37
N ALA A 203 -38.95 -11.83 -25.76
CA ALA A 203 -38.65 -12.27 -24.40
C ALA A 203 -39.55 -11.55 -23.38
N ILE A 204 -40.18 -12.34 -22.51
CA ILE A 204 -41.06 -11.83 -21.45
C ILE A 204 -40.31 -11.59 -20.14
N HIS A 205 -39.24 -12.34 -19.87
CA HIS A 205 -38.38 -12.20 -18.67
C HIS A 205 -36.95 -12.66 -18.97
N TYR A 206 -36.01 -12.10 -18.21
CA TYR A 206 -34.59 -12.47 -18.15
C TYR A 206 -34.24 -12.98 -16.76
N ASN A 207 -33.42 -14.03 -16.70
CA ASN A 207 -32.80 -14.54 -15.49
C ASN A 207 -31.30 -14.23 -15.55
N LEU A 208 -30.80 -13.45 -14.59
CA LEU A 208 -29.39 -13.11 -14.46
C LEU A 208 -28.72 -14.00 -13.42
N TYR A 209 -27.53 -14.51 -13.76
CA TYR A 209 -26.69 -15.35 -12.92
C TYR A 209 -25.28 -14.77 -12.83
N ARG A 210 -24.58 -15.03 -11.72
CA ARG A 210 -23.20 -14.59 -11.47
C ARG A 210 -22.37 -15.72 -10.88
N SER A 211 -21.10 -15.77 -11.22
CA SER A 211 -20.10 -16.64 -10.59
C SER A 211 -18.83 -15.85 -10.25
N GLU A 212 -18.15 -16.19 -9.17
CA GLU A 212 -16.76 -15.77 -8.92
C GLU A 212 -15.84 -16.63 -9.81
N GLU A 213 -14.71 -16.11 -10.27
CA GLU A 213 -13.83 -16.80 -11.22
C GLU A 213 -13.47 -18.24 -10.78
N GLY A 214 -13.91 -19.25 -11.55
CA GLY A 214 -13.72 -20.67 -11.25
C GLY A 214 -14.74 -21.29 -10.28
N GLY A 215 -15.65 -20.49 -9.73
CA GLY A 215 -16.73 -20.91 -8.83
C GLY A 215 -18.00 -21.39 -9.55
N ALA A 216 -19.07 -21.63 -8.78
CA ALA A 216 -20.38 -21.99 -9.31
C ALA A 216 -21.26 -20.76 -9.59
N TYR A 217 -22.24 -20.90 -10.49
CA TYR A 217 -23.19 -19.83 -10.81
C TYR A 217 -24.31 -19.74 -9.77
N ARG A 218 -24.56 -18.53 -9.27
CA ARG A 218 -25.70 -18.18 -8.41
C ARG A 218 -26.71 -17.33 -9.19
N PHE A 219 -28.00 -17.59 -8.98
CA PHE A 219 -29.08 -16.74 -9.52
C PHE A 219 -29.11 -15.42 -8.75
N LEU A 220 -29.14 -14.30 -9.48
CA LEU A 220 -29.25 -12.96 -8.90
C LEU A 220 -30.70 -12.45 -8.93
N ALA A 221 -31.31 -12.41 -10.11
CA ALA A 221 -32.63 -11.82 -10.28
C ALA A 221 -33.34 -12.31 -11.55
N GLN A 222 -34.69 -12.22 -11.51
CA GLN A 222 -35.54 -12.25 -12.68
C GLN A 222 -36.07 -10.84 -12.94
N THR A 223 -35.91 -10.33 -14.15
CA THR A 223 -36.34 -8.97 -14.53
C THR A 223 -36.97 -8.94 -15.91
N ARG A 224 -37.84 -7.97 -16.16
CA ARG A 224 -38.36 -7.65 -17.50
C ARG A 224 -37.46 -6.64 -18.23
N GLU A 225 -36.65 -5.92 -17.48
CA GLU A 225 -35.71 -4.95 -18.00
C GLU A 225 -34.48 -5.66 -18.58
N SER A 226 -33.80 -5.00 -19.51
CA SER A 226 -32.54 -5.49 -20.07
C SER A 226 -31.32 -4.94 -19.31
N SER A 227 -31.51 -4.62 -18.03
CA SER A 227 -30.48 -4.11 -17.15
C SER A 227 -30.67 -4.58 -15.71
N TYR A 228 -29.59 -4.62 -14.93
CA TYR A 228 -29.60 -4.96 -13.51
C TYR A 228 -28.43 -4.31 -12.78
N LEU A 229 -28.68 -3.76 -11.60
CA LEU A 229 -27.64 -3.22 -10.72
C LEU A 229 -27.26 -4.26 -9.66
N ASP A 230 -26.09 -4.86 -9.81
CA ASP A 230 -25.51 -5.76 -8.81
C ASP A 230 -24.84 -4.94 -7.71
N ARG A 231 -25.31 -5.09 -6.47
CA ARG A 231 -24.85 -4.30 -5.30
C ARG A 231 -23.95 -5.09 -4.35
N GLU A 232 -23.69 -6.37 -4.63
CA GLU A 232 -22.98 -7.28 -3.72
C GLU A 232 -21.63 -7.72 -4.32
N MET A 233 -20.78 -6.77 -4.72
CA MET A 233 -19.48 -7.07 -5.31
C MET A 233 -18.34 -6.89 -4.32
N LYS A 234 -17.40 -7.85 -4.30
CA LYS A 234 -16.15 -7.77 -3.55
C LYS A 234 -15.08 -7.07 -4.40
N SER A 235 -14.36 -6.15 -3.79
CA SER A 235 -13.30 -5.37 -4.43
C SER A 235 -12.19 -6.26 -5.02
N GLY A 236 -11.70 -5.93 -6.21
CA GLY A 236 -10.62 -6.66 -6.90
C GLY A 236 -10.97 -8.05 -7.44
N THR A 237 -12.16 -8.59 -7.13
CA THR A 237 -12.63 -9.93 -7.53
C THR A 237 -13.17 -9.96 -8.96
N SER A 238 -12.83 -11.01 -9.69
CA SER A 238 -13.37 -11.31 -11.03
C SER A 238 -14.70 -12.04 -10.93
N TYR A 239 -15.69 -11.55 -11.67
CA TYR A 239 -17.04 -12.09 -11.77
C TYR A 239 -17.38 -12.44 -13.21
N VAL A 240 -18.12 -13.54 -13.40
CA VAL A 240 -18.68 -13.96 -14.68
C VAL A 240 -20.20 -13.93 -14.60
N TYR A 241 -20.84 -13.13 -15.45
CA TYR A 241 -22.28 -12.98 -15.55
C TYR A 241 -22.84 -13.76 -16.75
N LEU A 242 -24.00 -14.36 -16.54
CA LEU A 242 -24.73 -15.12 -17.55
C LEU A 242 -26.20 -14.72 -17.53
N VAL A 243 -26.78 -14.46 -18.69
CA VAL A 243 -28.21 -14.14 -18.85
C VAL A 243 -28.90 -15.28 -19.58
N LYS A 244 -30.11 -15.65 -19.12
CA LYS A 244 -31.04 -16.49 -19.89
C LYS A 244 -32.36 -15.76 -20.06
N TYR A 245 -33.05 -15.99 -21.16
CA TYR A 245 -34.34 -15.34 -21.46
C TYR A 245 -35.40 -16.37 -21.81
N THR A 246 -36.68 -16.02 -21.63
CA THR A 246 -37.80 -16.87 -22.04
C THR A 246 -38.83 -16.10 -22.83
N GLU A 247 -39.37 -16.70 -23.89
CA GLU A 247 -40.44 -16.15 -24.72
C GLU A 247 -41.83 -16.60 -24.26
N ASN A 248 -41.90 -17.66 -23.44
CA ASN A 248 -43.16 -18.33 -23.09
C ASN A 248 -43.27 -18.73 -21.61
N GLY A 249 -42.29 -18.38 -20.78
CA GLY A 249 -42.21 -18.74 -19.37
C GLY A 249 -41.87 -20.21 -19.10
N LYS A 250 -41.85 -21.07 -20.13
CA LYS A 250 -41.71 -22.53 -19.98
C LYS A 250 -40.33 -23.05 -20.33
N LYS A 251 -39.60 -22.36 -21.21
CA LYS A 251 -38.24 -22.69 -21.64
C LYS A 251 -37.36 -21.45 -21.65
N TYR A 252 -36.17 -21.57 -21.07
CA TYR A 252 -35.17 -20.53 -21.08
C TYR A 252 -34.10 -20.84 -22.13
N ARG A 253 -33.68 -19.82 -22.86
CA ARG A 253 -32.57 -19.85 -23.81
C ARG A 253 -31.43 -19.02 -23.26
N GLU A 254 -30.19 -19.46 -23.47
CA GLU A 254 -29.01 -18.71 -23.04
C GLU A 254 -28.76 -17.52 -23.95
N PHE A 255 -28.34 -16.41 -23.35
CA PHE A 255 -27.79 -15.30 -24.11
C PHE A 255 -26.45 -15.75 -24.75
N PRO A 256 -26.11 -15.33 -25.97
CA PRO A 256 -24.99 -15.92 -26.74
C PRO A 256 -23.60 -15.76 -26.10
N HIS A 257 -23.44 -14.80 -25.19
CA HIS A 257 -22.16 -14.46 -24.57
C HIS A 257 -22.30 -14.34 -23.06
N THR A 258 -21.20 -14.59 -22.34
CA THR A 258 -21.07 -14.26 -20.92
C THR A 258 -20.29 -12.96 -20.77
N LEU A 259 -20.57 -12.23 -19.70
CA LEU A 259 -19.88 -10.98 -19.39
C LEU A 259 -18.90 -11.22 -18.25
N GLN A 260 -17.62 -10.97 -18.48
CA GLN A 260 -16.60 -11.01 -17.44
C GLN A 260 -16.31 -9.58 -16.98
N LEU A 261 -16.38 -9.35 -15.68
CA LEU A 261 -16.06 -8.07 -15.05
C LEU A 261 -15.10 -8.32 -13.89
N ARG A 262 -14.05 -7.51 -13.80
CA ARG A 262 -13.24 -7.43 -12.60
C ARG A 262 -13.67 -6.21 -11.81
N ALA A 263 -14.16 -6.41 -10.60
CA ALA A 263 -14.46 -5.30 -9.70
C ALA A 263 -13.20 -4.43 -9.56
N PRO A 264 -13.31 -3.09 -9.64
CA PRO A 264 -12.21 -2.21 -9.30
C PRO A 264 -11.64 -2.61 -7.94
N GLY A 265 -10.31 -2.60 -7.80
CA GLY A 265 -9.70 -2.63 -6.47
C GLY A 265 -10.14 -1.40 -5.67
N GLU A 266 -10.00 -1.45 -4.33
CA GLU A 266 -10.39 -0.33 -3.47
C GLU A 266 -9.75 0.94 -4.03
N LYS A 267 -10.59 1.92 -4.39
CA LYS A 267 -10.06 3.23 -4.72
C LYS A 267 -9.70 3.88 -3.41
N PHE A 268 -8.44 3.73 -3.04
CA PHE A 268 -7.60 4.69 -2.35
C PHE A 268 -8.07 6.15 -2.55
N THR A 269 -9.02 6.63 -1.74
CA THR A 269 -9.85 7.84 -1.99
C THR A 269 -9.16 9.19 -1.73
N LYS A 270 -7.89 9.23 -1.33
CA LYS A 270 -7.18 10.47 -0.95
C LYS A 270 -6.02 10.75 -1.92
N LYS A 271 -5.71 12.01 -2.27
CA LYS A 271 -4.57 12.35 -3.16
C LYS A 271 -3.21 11.72 -2.77
N ASN A 272 -3.05 11.30 -1.51
CA ASN A 272 -1.85 10.65 -0.92
C ASN A 272 -2.03 9.15 -0.65
N SER A 273 -2.81 8.44 -1.47
CA SER A 273 -3.15 7.02 -1.31
C SER A 273 -2.47 6.12 -2.33
N GLY A 274 -1.31 6.53 -2.85
CA GLY A 274 -0.64 5.79 -3.92
C GLY A 274 -0.38 4.33 -3.56
N ARG A 275 -0.06 3.54 -4.59
CA ARG A 275 0.03 2.09 -4.50
C ARG A 275 1.39 1.69 -3.96
N LEU A 276 1.45 0.87 -2.89
CA LEU A 276 2.67 0.15 -2.53
C LEU A 276 2.93 -1.06 -3.43
N PHE A 277 4.20 -1.45 -3.56
CA PHE A 277 4.55 -2.67 -4.27
C PHE A 277 4.18 -3.91 -3.44
N GLU A 278 3.17 -4.65 -3.87
CA GLU A 278 2.59 -5.77 -3.09
C GLU A 278 3.31 -7.12 -3.26
N LYS A 279 4.13 -7.26 -4.32
CA LYS A 279 4.75 -8.55 -4.68
C LYS A 279 6.02 -8.87 -3.89
N GLY A 280 6.58 -7.91 -3.16
CA GLY A 280 7.87 -8.04 -2.50
C GLY A 280 8.33 -6.70 -1.91
N PRO A 281 9.62 -6.57 -1.59
CA PRO A 281 10.28 -5.27 -1.51
C PRO A 281 10.25 -4.57 -2.86
N GLU A 282 10.10 -3.25 -2.85
CA GLU A 282 9.97 -2.38 -4.02
C GLU A 282 11.20 -2.41 -4.93
N SER A 283 12.40 -2.58 -4.38
CA SER A 283 13.64 -2.74 -5.14
C SER A 283 13.63 -3.93 -6.11
N GLN A 284 12.71 -4.88 -5.94
CA GLN A 284 12.49 -5.98 -6.90
C GLN A 284 11.54 -5.61 -8.05
N ALA A 285 10.88 -4.46 -8.01
CA ALA A 285 9.87 -4.08 -9.00
C ALA A 285 10.45 -3.84 -10.40
N SER A 286 11.69 -3.36 -10.50
CA SER A 286 12.33 -3.01 -11.76
C SER A 286 12.79 -4.22 -12.60
N ASN A 287 12.78 -5.44 -12.03
CA ASN A 287 13.16 -6.69 -12.71
C ASN A 287 14.46 -6.61 -13.54
N ARG A 288 15.44 -5.82 -13.10
CA ARG A 288 16.71 -5.68 -13.83
C ARG A 288 17.53 -6.96 -13.67
N VAL A 289 18.20 -7.36 -14.74
CA VAL A 289 19.21 -8.43 -14.67
C VAL A 289 20.40 -7.96 -13.84
N SER A 290 21.21 -8.88 -13.32
CA SER A 290 22.43 -8.50 -12.61
C SER A 290 23.42 -7.77 -13.52
N VAL A 291 24.23 -6.89 -12.94
CA VAL A 291 25.32 -6.15 -13.61
C VAL A 291 26.14 -7.07 -14.52
N MET A 292 26.61 -8.19 -13.98
CA MET A 292 27.43 -9.15 -14.73
C MET A 292 26.69 -9.75 -15.94
N ASN A 293 25.42 -10.10 -15.78
CA ASN A 293 24.63 -10.67 -16.88
C ASN A 293 24.31 -9.61 -17.95
N PHE A 294 24.08 -8.37 -17.53
CA PHE A 294 23.88 -7.25 -18.46
C PHE A 294 25.14 -6.98 -19.26
N ALA A 295 26.29 -6.82 -18.60
CA ALA A 295 27.58 -6.63 -19.25
C ALA A 295 27.91 -7.80 -20.20
N LYS A 296 27.69 -9.06 -19.76
CA LYS A 296 27.86 -10.24 -20.63
C LYS A 296 26.97 -10.19 -21.87
N GLY A 297 25.73 -9.74 -21.74
CA GLY A 297 24.80 -9.56 -22.86
C GLY A 297 25.20 -8.45 -23.85
N LEU A 298 26.15 -7.58 -23.46
CA LEU A 298 26.73 -6.54 -24.29
C LEU A 298 28.07 -6.95 -24.93
N MET A 299 28.69 -8.05 -24.49
CA MET A 299 30.00 -8.51 -25.00
C MET A 299 29.98 -8.93 -26.48
N ALA A 300 28.81 -9.25 -27.03
CA ALA A 300 28.66 -9.63 -28.43
C ALA A 300 28.77 -8.44 -29.40
N TYR A 301 28.73 -7.21 -28.88
CA TYR A 301 28.80 -5.98 -29.67
C TYR A 301 30.22 -5.42 -29.69
N ASP A 302 30.57 -4.79 -30.81
CA ASP A 302 31.87 -4.13 -30.98
C ASP A 302 31.87 -2.76 -30.30
N VAL A 303 30.76 -2.03 -30.46
CA VAL A 303 30.57 -0.66 -29.95
C VAL A 303 29.36 -0.63 -29.03
N ILE A 304 29.55 -0.09 -27.84
CA ILE A 304 28.48 0.13 -26.86
C ILE A 304 28.29 1.63 -26.68
N SER A 305 27.11 2.11 -27.06
CA SER A 305 26.73 3.51 -26.90
C SER A 305 25.74 3.68 -25.75
N PHE A 306 25.89 4.75 -24.97
CA PHE A 306 25.08 5.03 -23.79
C PHE A 306 24.43 6.40 -23.89
N ASP A 307 23.17 6.50 -23.51
CA ASP A 307 22.60 7.76 -23.04
C ASP A 307 23.28 8.21 -21.73
N VAL A 308 23.20 9.49 -21.39
CA VAL A 308 23.91 10.08 -20.24
C VAL A 308 23.03 10.25 -19.01
N PHE A 309 21.96 11.06 -19.08
CA PHE A 309 21.18 11.42 -17.89
C PHE A 309 20.05 10.41 -17.65
N ASP A 310 19.83 10.05 -16.38
CA ASP A 310 18.94 8.94 -15.98
C ASP A 310 19.36 7.55 -16.49
N THR A 311 20.47 7.46 -17.25
CA THR A 311 21.16 6.23 -17.65
C THR A 311 22.51 6.08 -16.93
N LEU A 312 23.49 6.94 -17.19
CA LEU A 312 24.83 6.91 -16.55
C LEU A 312 24.90 7.79 -15.30
N LEU A 313 24.19 8.92 -15.30
CA LEU A 313 24.21 9.92 -14.25
C LEU A 313 22.81 10.12 -13.68
N PHE A 314 22.70 10.14 -12.36
CA PHE A 314 21.49 10.54 -11.65
C PHE A 314 21.63 11.94 -11.07
N ARG A 315 20.48 12.59 -10.89
CA ARG A 315 20.32 13.82 -10.10
C ARG A 315 19.55 13.50 -8.82
N PRO A 316 19.68 14.32 -7.76
CA PRO A 316 18.92 14.12 -6.53
C PRO A 316 17.46 14.48 -6.64
N PHE A 317 16.97 14.88 -7.81
CA PHE A 317 15.61 15.35 -7.99
C PHE A 317 14.79 14.40 -8.85
N SER A 318 13.50 14.30 -8.53
CA SER A 318 12.53 13.59 -9.36
C SER A 318 12.21 14.28 -10.68
N SER A 319 12.58 15.56 -10.82
CA SER A 319 12.52 16.34 -12.07
C SER A 319 13.85 17.08 -12.26
N PRO A 320 14.51 16.97 -13.43
CA PRO A 320 15.78 17.67 -13.70
C PRO A 320 15.68 19.19 -13.53
N SER A 321 14.53 19.78 -13.90
CA SER A 321 14.30 21.22 -13.81
C SER A 321 14.28 21.78 -12.38
N ASP A 322 14.21 20.93 -11.36
CA ASP A 322 14.23 21.37 -9.98
C ASP A 322 15.64 21.82 -9.53
N LEU A 323 16.70 21.43 -10.26
CA LEU A 323 18.05 22.00 -10.07
C LEU A 323 18.07 23.52 -10.26
N PHE A 324 17.24 24.04 -11.17
CA PHE A 324 17.18 25.48 -11.45
C PHE A 324 16.66 26.30 -10.25
N MET A 325 16.01 25.67 -9.27
CA MET A 325 15.66 26.37 -8.04
C MET A 325 16.90 26.70 -7.20
N LEU A 326 17.92 25.84 -7.20
CA LEU A 326 19.20 26.12 -6.54
C LEU A 326 20.04 27.13 -7.32
N ALA A 327 19.98 27.09 -8.66
CA ALA A 327 20.59 28.12 -9.48
C ALA A 327 19.97 29.49 -9.22
N GLY A 328 18.64 29.58 -9.15
CA GLY A 328 17.92 30.81 -8.84
C GLY A 328 18.25 31.37 -7.46
N GLU A 329 18.38 30.50 -6.45
CA GLU A 329 18.79 30.88 -5.10
C GLU A 329 20.21 31.45 -5.08
N ARG A 330 21.19 30.78 -5.70
CA ARG A 330 22.59 31.26 -5.76
C ARG A 330 22.76 32.54 -6.58
N LEU A 331 21.90 32.78 -7.57
CA LEU A 331 21.90 34.00 -8.37
C LEU A 331 21.09 35.14 -7.73
N ASP A 332 20.32 34.85 -6.68
CA ASP A 332 19.36 35.77 -6.07
C ASP A 332 18.32 36.31 -7.07
N ILE A 333 17.73 35.40 -7.87
CA ILE A 333 16.74 35.75 -8.90
C ILE A 333 15.40 35.07 -8.63
N MET A 334 14.37 35.88 -8.44
CA MET A 334 12.99 35.42 -8.32
C MET A 334 12.52 34.78 -9.63
N ASP A 335 11.67 33.75 -9.54
CA ASP A 335 11.09 33.03 -10.69
C ASP A 335 12.10 32.46 -11.70
N PHE A 336 13.39 32.35 -11.31
CA PHE A 336 14.47 31.92 -12.20
C PHE A 336 14.19 30.61 -12.93
N THR A 337 13.58 29.62 -12.27
CA THR A 337 13.23 28.34 -12.91
C THR A 337 12.36 28.53 -14.15
N GLN A 338 11.35 29.42 -14.10
CA GLN A 338 10.48 29.67 -15.25
C GLN A 338 11.19 30.47 -16.33
N ILE A 339 11.97 31.48 -15.93
CA ILE A 339 12.80 32.28 -16.84
C ILE A 339 13.75 31.35 -17.62
N ARG A 340 14.46 30.47 -16.91
CA ARG A 340 15.43 29.53 -17.48
C ARG A 340 14.78 28.49 -18.42
N LEU A 341 13.59 27.98 -18.08
CA LEU A 341 12.85 27.04 -18.94
C LEU A 341 12.32 27.73 -20.20
N LYS A 342 11.77 28.95 -20.07
CA LYS A 342 11.26 29.75 -21.18
C LYS A 342 12.40 30.16 -22.13
N ALA A 343 13.52 30.61 -21.58
CA ALA A 343 14.72 30.96 -22.35
C ALA A 343 15.23 29.76 -23.18
N GLU A 344 15.20 28.55 -22.64
CA GLU A 344 15.55 27.36 -23.41
C GLU A 344 14.61 27.15 -24.60
N GLU A 345 13.30 27.13 -24.36
CA GLU A 345 12.33 26.89 -25.44
C GLU A 345 12.38 28.01 -26.50
N GLU A 346 12.53 29.27 -26.10
CA GLU A 346 12.70 30.40 -27.02
C GLU A 346 13.99 30.29 -27.84
N SER A 347 15.10 29.89 -27.21
CA SER A 347 16.35 29.62 -27.92
C SER A 347 16.18 28.49 -28.95
N ARG A 348 15.49 27.40 -28.58
CA ARG A 348 15.20 26.27 -29.48
C ARG A 348 14.30 26.68 -30.65
N GLN A 349 13.34 27.57 -30.43
CA GLN A 349 12.49 28.11 -31.49
C GLN A 349 13.27 29.03 -32.44
N LYS A 350 14.14 29.88 -31.90
CA LYS A 350 15.01 30.77 -32.68
C LYS A 350 15.96 29.96 -33.57
N ASN A 351 16.62 28.93 -33.02
CA ASN A 351 17.50 28.08 -33.82
C ASN A 351 16.72 27.28 -34.87
N ARG A 352 15.47 26.90 -34.62
CA ARG A 352 14.63 26.24 -35.64
C ARG A 352 14.41 27.14 -36.86
N LEU A 353 14.20 28.43 -36.64
CA LEU A 353 14.00 29.41 -37.71
C LEU A 353 15.31 29.77 -38.42
N LEU A 354 16.41 29.93 -37.68
CA LEU A 354 17.69 30.41 -38.23
C LEU A 354 18.57 29.29 -38.80
N ARG A 355 18.57 28.11 -38.19
CA ARG A 355 19.49 26.98 -38.48
C ARG A 355 18.76 25.71 -38.93
N GLY A 356 17.43 25.68 -38.89
CA GLY A 356 16.62 24.52 -39.30
C GLY A 356 16.58 23.36 -38.29
N ASN A 357 17.23 23.50 -37.13
CA ASN A 357 17.26 22.49 -36.06
C ASN A 357 16.88 23.13 -34.70
N ARG A 358 16.62 22.33 -33.66
CA ARG A 358 16.21 22.82 -32.32
C ARG A 358 17.33 22.72 -31.29
N GLU A 359 18.57 22.53 -31.72
CA GLU A 359 19.70 22.34 -30.82
C GLU A 359 20.26 23.69 -30.37
N VAL A 360 20.60 23.78 -29.08
CA VAL A 360 21.02 25.03 -28.42
C VAL A 360 22.14 24.71 -27.45
N THR A 361 23.06 25.65 -27.26
CA THR A 361 24.09 25.54 -26.22
C THR A 361 23.64 26.22 -24.91
N LEU A 362 24.26 25.85 -23.79
CA LEU A 362 24.01 26.46 -22.50
C LEU A 362 24.20 27.98 -22.54
N LEU A 363 25.25 28.44 -23.20
CA LEU A 363 25.55 29.87 -23.34
C LEU A 363 24.48 30.61 -24.15
N GLU A 364 23.97 30.03 -25.24
CA GLU A 364 22.86 30.60 -26.02
C GLU A 364 21.59 30.74 -25.18
N ILE A 365 21.32 29.79 -24.27
CA ILE A 365 20.20 29.89 -23.34
C ILE A 365 20.43 31.04 -22.37
N TYR A 366 21.62 31.12 -21.76
CA TYR A 366 21.94 32.17 -20.80
C TYR A 366 22.01 33.57 -21.41
N GLN A 367 22.25 33.70 -22.72
CA GLN A 367 22.11 34.97 -23.44
C GLN A 367 20.66 35.49 -23.43
N LEU A 368 19.66 34.60 -23.46
CA LEU A 368 18.25 34.98 -23.30
C LEU A 368 17.89 35.21 -21.84
N VAL A 369 18.40 34.39 -20.91
CA VAL A 369 18.21 34.62 -19.46
C VAL A 369 18.75 36.00 -19.06
N ALA A 370 19.91 36.40 -19.58
CA ALA A 370 20.52 37.70 -19.32
C ALA A 370 19.67 38.88 -19.82
N GLN A 371 18.90 38.72 -20.89
CA GLN A 371 18.01 39.79 -21.38
C GLN A 371 16.89 40.09 -20.38
N GLU A 372 16.38 39.06 -19.71
CA GLU A 372 15.32 39.20 -18.71
C GLU A 372 15.85 39.62 -17.32
N THR A 373 17.03 39.11 -16.94
CA THR A 373 17.53 39.19 -15.55
C THR A 373 18.70 40.14 -15.36
N GLY A 374 19.40 40.52 -16.42
CA GLY A 374 20.61 41.36 -16.37
C GLY A 374 21.87 40.65 -15.89
N ILE A 375 21.86 39.34 -15.65
CA ILE A 375 23.08 38.61 -15.25
C ILE A 375 24.07 38.49 -16.40
N ASP A 376 25.33 38.28 -16.05
CA ASP A 376 26.34 37.87 -17.02
C ASP A 376 26.03 36.44 -17.52
N PRO A 377 25.86 36.23 -18.85
CA PRO A 377 25.52 34.92 -19.40
C PRO A 377 26.54 33.83 -19.06
N GLN A 378 27.83 34.16 -19.08
CA GLN A 378 28.89 33.18 -18.84
C GLN A 378 28.89 32.74 -17.38
N LYS A 379 28.79 33.68 -16.43
CA LYS A 379 28.69 33.37 -15.00
C LYS A 379 27.47 32.50 -14.69
N GLY A 380 26.32 32.79 -15.31
CA GLY A 380 25.11 31.98 -15.14
C GLY A 380 25.29 30.55 -15.66
N ALA A 381 25.84 30.40 -16.86
CA ALA A 381 26.14 29.09 -17.46
C ALA A 381 27.15 28.29 -16.62
N ASP A 382 28.23 28.93 -16.17
CA ASP A 382 29.26 28.31 -15.32
C ASP A 382 28.68 27.85 -13.98
N LEU A 383 27.76 28.64 -13.39
CA LEU A 383 27.08 28.26 -12.16
C LEU A 383 26.18 27.04 -12.35
N GLU A 384 25.35 27.00 -13.38
CA GLU A 384 24.49 25.83 -13.66
C GLU A 384 25.33 24.58 -13.89
N PHE A 385 26.41 24.67 -14.66
CA PHE A 385 27.32 23.55 -14.86
C PHE A 385 28.03 23.13 -13.55
N SER A 386 28.41 24.07 -12.70
CA SER A 386 29.00 23.76 -11.39
C SER A 386 28.01 23.00 -10.49
N LEU A 387 26.73 23.35 -10.54
CA LEU A 387 25.66 22.65 -9.81
C LEU A 387 25.46 21.24 -10.35
N GLU A 388 25.51 21.02 -11.66
CA GLU A 388 25.48 19.67 -12.24
C GLU A 388 26.68 18.84 -11.78
N CYS A 389 27.89 19.42 -11.75
CA CYS A 389 29.07 18.75 -11.22
C CYS A 389 28.95 18.40 -9.73
N GLU A 390 28.32 19.27 -8.94
CA GLU A 390 28.16 19.10 -7.50
C GLU A 390 27.07 18.06 -7.16
N LEU A 391 25.95 18.10 -7.87
CA LEU A 391 24.74 17.34 -7.53
C LEU A 391 24.60 16.02 -8.29
N CYS A 392 25.14 15.89 -9.51
CA CYS A 392 25.08 14.60 -10.21
C CYS A 392 25.96 13.56 -9.52
N TRP A 393 25.51 12.30 -9.54
CA TRP A 393 26.33 11.15 -9.18
C TRP A 393 26.19 10.02 -10.19
N ALA A 394 27.17 9.13 -10.22
CA ALA A 394 27.14 7.99 -11.11
C ALA A 394 26.05 7.00 -10.71
N ASN A 395 25.29 6.52 -11.69
CA ASN A 395 24.45 5.36 -11.53
C ASN A 395 25.33 4.14 -11.17
N PRO A 396 25.26 3.59 -9.94
CA PRO A 396 26.18 2.55 -9.50
C PRO A 396 26.06 1.28 -10.35
N TYR A 397 24.86 0.97 -10.84
CA TYR A 397 24.63 -0.17 -11.73
C TYR A 397 25.38 0.01 -13.06
N MET A 398 25.25 1.18 -13.70
CA MET A 398 25.89 1.42 -15.00
C MET A 398 27.38 1.69 -14.89
N LEU A 399 27.84 2.26 -13.78
CA LEU A 399 29.27 2.47 -13.54
C LEU A 399 30.02 1.13 -13.51
N GLU A 400 29.49 0.13 -12.81
CA GLU A 400 30.11 -1.20 -12.77
C GLU A 400 30.02 -1.91 -14.13
N VAL A 401 28.90 -1.77 -14.86
CA VAL A 401 28.78 -2.27 -16.25
C VAL A 401 29.85 -1.62 -17.15
N PHE A 402 30.02 -0.30 -17.03
CA PHE A 402 30.98 0.46 -17.81
C PHE A 402 32.41 -0.02 -17.55
N HIS A 403 32.82 -0.14 -16.28
CA HIS A 403 34.17 -0.63 -15.93
C HIS A 403 34.43 -2.05 -16.43
N ILE A 404 33.44 -2.94 -16.37
CA ILE A 404 33.56 -4.30 -16.94
C ILE A 404 33.80 -4.24 -18.44
N LEU A 405 33.05 -3.42 -19.18
CA LEU A 405 33.19 -3.31 -20.64
C LEU A 405 34.52 -2.64 -21.04
N ALA A 406 34.93 -1.58 -20.33
CA ALA A 406 36.18 -0.88 -20.54
C ALA A 406 37.39 -1.82 -20.33
N ALA A 407 37.37 -2.61 -19.24
CA ALA A 407 38.42 -3.60 -18.95
C ALA A 407 38.52 -4.72 -19.99
N GLN A 408 37.47 -4.95 -20.80
CA GLN A 408 37.48 -5.89 -21.93
C GLN A 408 37.89 -5.23 -23.26
N GLY A 409 38.31 -3.96 -23.24
CA GLY A 409 38.74 -3.23 -24.43
C GLY A 409 37.61 -2.95 -25.41
N LYS A 410 36.36 -2.86 -24.94
CA LYS A 410 35.22 -2.48 -25.78
C LYS A 410 35.28 -1.00 -26.13
N THR A 411 34.81 -0.65 -27.32
CA THR A 411 34.64 0.76 -27.71
C THR A 411 33.37 1.30 -27.06
N LEU A 412 33.53 2.31 -26.20
CA LEU A 412 32.44 2.92 -25.44
C LEU A 412 32.20 4.34 -25.94
N VAL A 413 30.94 4.69 -26.20
CA VAL A 413 30.55 6.02 -26.71
C VAL A 413 29.38 6.58 -25.89
N ALA A 414 29.36 7.87 -25.60
CA ALA A 414 28.22 8.53 -24.94
C ALA A 414 27.47 9.43 -25.93
N LEU A 415 26.13 9.34 -25.97
CA LEU A 415 25.25 10.19 -26.77
C LEU A 415 24.28 10.94 -25.87
N SER A 416 24.11 12.25 -26.06
CA SER A 416 23.17 13.04 -25.25
C SER A 416 22.47 14.13 -26.04
N ASP A 417 21.14 14.22 -25.87
CA ASP A 417 20.34 15.34 -26.35
C ASP A 417 20.40 16.47 -25.30
N MET A 418 21.50 17.23 -25.31
CA MET A 418 21.81 18.16 -24.23
C MET A 418 22.40 19.47 -24.75
N TYR A 419 22.14 20.54 -24.01
CA TYR A 419 22.73 21.86 -24.24
C TYR A 419 24.14 22.03 -23.64
N LEU A 420 24.68 21.00 -22.98
CA LEU A 420 26.04 21.01 -22.43
C LEU A 420 27.02 20.56 -23.50
N PRO A 421 27.91 21.43 -24.03
CA PRO A 421 28.86 21.04 -25.07
C PRO A 421 29.74 19.87 -24.64
N LYS A 422 30.28 19.15 -25.62
CA LYS A 422 31.13 17.96 -25.45
C LYS A 422 32.19 18.13 -24.37
N GLU A 423 32.88 19.26 -24.33
CA GLU A 423 33.96 19.52 -23.35
C GLU A 423 33.42 19.49 -21.92
N LEU A 424 32.27 20.13 -21.68
CA LEU A 424 31.63 20.17 -20.36
C LEU A 424 31.07 18.80 -19.98
N LEU A 425 30.41 18.11 -20.92
CA LEU A 425 29.81 16.80 -20.63
C LEU A 425 30.88 15.72 -20.39
N THR A 426 31.97 15.74 -21.15
CA THR A 426 33.13 14.84 -20.95
C THR A 426 33.75 15.06 -19.57
N ARG A 427 33.92 16.34 -19.18
CA ARG A 427 34.41 16.69 -17.84
C ARG A 427 33.48 16.18 -16.74
N LEU A 428 32.16 16.36 -16.90
CA LEU A 428 31.19 15.86 -15.93
C LEU A 428 31.25 14.33 -15.79
N LEU A 429 31.27 13.59 -16.90
CA LEU A 429 31.37 12.13 -16.91
C LEU A 429 32.66 11.64 -16.23
N SER A 430 33.80 12.26 -16.56
CA SER A 430 35.10 11.92 -15.96
C SER A 430 35.11 12.14 -14.45
N LEU A 431 34.58 13.26 -13.97
CA LEU A 431 34.45 13.56 -12.54
C LEU A 431 33.60 12.54 -11.76
N LYS A 432 32.78 11.74 -12.47
CA LYS A 432 31.90 10.71 -11.90
C LYS A 432 32.39 9.29 -12.19
N GLY A 433 33.61 9.13 -12.71
CA GLY A 433 34.27 7.83 -12.87
C GLY A 433 34.10 7.19 -14.25
N TYR A 434 33.60 7.93 -15.24
CA TYR A 434 33.49 7.49 -16.62
C TYR A 434 34.57 8.15 -17.51
N GLU A 435 35.78 7.59 -17.50
CA GLU A 435 36.97 8.18 -18.14
C GLU A 435 37.26 7.62 -19.56
N ASP A 436 36.92 6.35 -19.81
CA ASP A 436 37.31 5.60 -21.02
C ASP A 436 36.32 5.69 -22.20
N PHE A 437 35.66 6.84 -22.39
CA PHE A 437 34.85 7.03 -23.60
C PHE A 437 35.75 7.35 -24.80
N ASP A 438 35.59 6.60 -25.90
CA ASP A 438 36.22 6.91 -27.18
C ASP A 438 35.70 8.25 -27.72
N GLN A 439 34.40 8.49 -27.50
CA GLN A 439 33.76 9.76 -27.86
C GLN A 439 32.53 10.07 -27.00
N VAL A 440 32.31 11.37 -26.82
CA VAL A 440 31.07 11.95 -26.31
C VAL A 440 30.46 12.79 -27.43
N MET A 441 29.24 12.43 -27.85
CA MET A 441 28.49 13.07 -28.93
C MET A 441 27.28 13.79 -28.35
N VAL A 442 27.23 15.12 -28.48
CA VAL A 442 26.15 15.93 -27.92
C VAL A 442 25.38 16.65 -29.02
N SER A 443 24.07 16.68 -28.90
CA SER A 443 23.20 17.27 -29.93
C SER A 443 23.51 18.73 -30.24
N CYS A 444 23.88 19.54 -29.23
CA CYS A 444 24.25 20.94 -29.44
C CYS A 444 25.53 21.15 -30.27
N ASP A 445 26.46 20.19 -30.27
CA ASP A 445 27.68 20.27 -31.07
C ASP A 445 27.44 19.82 -32.52
N TYR A 446 26.60 18.80 -32.70
CA TYR A 446 26.33 18.19 -34.01
C TYR A 446 25.09 18.75 -34.73
N ASN A 447 24.31 19.62 -34.06
CA ASN A 447 23.07 20.22 -34.59
C ASN A 447 21.99 19.19 -35.00
N CYS A 448 22.02 17.99 -34.42
CA CYS A 448 21.04 16.92 -34.61
C CYS A 448 20.87 16.14 -33.31
N SER A 449 19.77 15.39 -33.16
CA SER A 449 19.40 14.74 -31.90
C SER A 449 19.23 13.22 -32.03
N LYS A 450 19.12 12.52 -30.90
CA LYS A 450 18.65 11.12 -30.88
C LYS A 450 17.18 11.05 -31.27
N ARG A 451 16.40 12.08 -30.93
CA ARG A 451 14.95 12.14 -31.21
C ARG A 451 14.61 12.22 -32.70
N ASP A 452 15.42 12.93 -33.49
CA ASP A 452 15.33 12.90 -34.97
C ASP A 452 16.17 11.78 -35.61
N GLY A 453 17.08 11.21 -34.83
CA GLY A 453 17.91 10.06 -35.20
C GLY A 453 19.24 10.44 -35.84
N GLY A 454 19.56 11.73 -35.99
CA GLY A 454 20.80 12.20 -36.62
C GLY A 454 22.05 11.81 -35.84
N LEU A 455 22.03 11.80 -34.50
CA LEU A 455 23.18 11.35 -33.72
C LEU A 455 23.51 9.87 -33.95
N TYR A 456 22.51 9.03 -34.23
CA TYR A 456 22.74 7.62 -34.55
C TYR A 456 23.30 7.42 -35.96
N GLU A 457 22.95 8.29 -36.91
CA GLU A 457 23.54 8.27 -38.25
C GLU A 457 25.03 8.58 -38.17
N LEU A 458 25.39 9.64 -37.46
CA LEU A 458 26.79 10.01 -37.22
C LEU A 458 27.56 8.91 -36.49
N LEU A 459 26.94 8.29 -35.48
CA LEU A 459 27.54 7.16 -34.76
C LEU A 459 27.84 5.98 -35.70
N LYS A 460 26.91 5.64 -36.62
CA LYS A 460 27.12 4.57 -37.59
C LYS A 460 28.15 4.89 -38.66
N GLU A 461 28.22 6.15 -39.08
CA GLU A 461 29.22 6.60 -40.05
C GLU A 461 30.63 6.53 -39.45
N GLN A 462 30.77 6.89 -38.18
CA GLN A 462 32.07 6.95 -37.52
C GLN A 462 32.57 5.58 -37.04
N TYR A 463 31.66 4.68 -36.64
CA TYR A 463 32.03 3.37 -36.10
C TYR A 463 31.46 2.22 -36.94
N PRO A 464 32.31 1.40 -37.58
CA PRO A 464 31.87 0.19 -38.25
C PRO A 464 31.63 -0.95 -37.24
N GLY A 465 30.79 -1.91 -37.61
CA GLY A 465 30.55 -3.13 -36.83
C GLY A 465 29.20 -3.16 -36.12
N SER A 466 29.08 -4.05 -35.15
CA SER A 466 27.84 -4.26 -34.40
C SER A 466 27.72 -3.24 -33.25
N ILE A 467 26.66 -2.44 -33.28
CA ILE A 467 26.43 -1.35 -32.32
C ILE A 467 25.17 -1.63 -31.51
N VAL A 468 25.27 -1.46 -30.19
CA VAL A 468 24.13 -1.43 -29.27
C VAL A 468 24.03 -0.10 -28.55
N HIS A 469 22.82 0.44 -28.44
CA HIS A 469 22.52 1.64 -27.66
C HIS A 469 21.75 1.32 -26.38
N ILE A 470 22.16 1.90 -25.26
CA ILE A 470 21.50 1.79 -23.96
C ILE A 470 21.00 3.15 -23.51
N GLY A 471 19.71 3.24 -23.21
CA GLY A 471 19.13 4.48 -22.69
C GLY A 471 17.77 4.29 -22.02
N ASP A 472 17.29 5.34 -21.39
CA ASP A 472 16.10 5.34 -20.53
C ASP A 472 14.82 5.80 -21.22
N ASN A 473 14.95 6.48 -22.35
CA ASN A 473 13.82 7.01 -23.09
C ASN A 473 13.37 6.04 -24.19
N ARG A 474 12.14 5.53 -24.08
CA ARG A 474 11.59 4.59 -25.06
C ARG A 474 11.57 5.13 -26.49
N ILE A 475 11.35 6.43 -26.67
CA ILE A 475 11.22 7.01 -28.01
C ILE A 475 12.61 7.35 -28.57
N SER A 476 13.37 8.21 -27.88
CA SER A 476 14.66 8.68 -28.41
C SER A 476 15.75 7.61 -28.37
N ASP A 477 15.77 6.74 -27.35
CA ASP A 477 16.87 5.78 -27.18
C ASP A 477 16.56 4.40 -27.77
N ILE A 478 15.29 4.01 -27.81
CA ILE A 478 14.91 2.66 -28.25
C ILE A 478 14.29 2.67 -29.64
N GLU A 479 13.20 3.40 -29.85
CA GLU A 479 12.51 3.42 -31.15
C GLU A 479 13.38 4.05 -32.24
N LYS A 480 13.94 5.24 -31.99
CA LYS A 480 14.74 5.97 -32.98
C LYS A 480 16.07 5.28 -33.31
N ALA A 481 16.77 4.72 -32.32
CA ALA A 481 17.97 3.94 -32.57
C ALA A 481 17.69 2.69 -33.43
N LYS A 482 16.57 1.98 -33.16
CA LYS A 482 16.13 0.84 -33.98
C LYS A 482 15.76 1.23 -35.40
N GLU A 483 15.08 2.36 -35.60
CA GLU A 483 14.77 2.89 -36.94
C GLU A 483 16.05 3.15 -37.75
N LYS A 484 17.14 3.56 -37.09
CA LYS A 484 18.47 3.71 -37.71
C LYS A 484 19.26 2.40 -37.77
N GLY A 485 18.67 1.27 -37.38
CA GLY A 485 19.24 -0.08 -37.49
C GLY A 485 20.35 -0.36 -36.47
N LEU A 486 20.25 0.18 -35.26
CA LEU A 486 21.08 -0.21 -34.11
C LEU A 486 20.32 -1.21 -33.25
N ASP A 487 21.06 -2.10 -32.58
CA ASP A 487 20.48 -2.88 -31.49
C ASP A 487 20.30 -2.00 -30.25
N THR A 488 19.36 -2.34 -29.38
CA THR A 488 19.08 -1.51 -28.20
C THR A 488 18.82 -2.30 -26.93
N ARG A 489 19.19 -1.72 -25.79
CA ARG A 489 18.80 -2.17 -24.44
C ARG A 489 18.11 -1.05 -23.70
N PHE A 490 16.86 -1.30 -23.31
CA PHE A 490 16.09 -0.36 -22.52
C PHE A 490 16.51 -0.39 -21.05
N TYR A 491 16.93 0.75 -20.53
CA TYR A 491 17.22 0.97 -19.12
C TYR A 491 16.16 1.88 -18.52
N GLN A 492 15.05 1.34 -18.01
CA GLN A 492 13.93 2.17 -17.54
C GLN A 492 14.36 3.31 -16.59
N ASN A 493 13.86 4.53 -16.82
CA ASN A 493 14.10 5.67 -15.94
C ASN A 493 13.68 5.35 -14.49
N VAL A 494 14.58 5.59 -13.52
CA VAL A 494 14.34 5.25 -12.11
C VAL A 494 13.20 6.07 -11.51
N ASN A 495 13.03 7.32 -11.92
CA ASN A 495 11.96 8.19 -11.47
C ASN A 495 10.61 7.78 -12.07
N GLU A 496 10.56 7.38 -13.34
CA GLU A 496 9.35 6.83 -13.95
C GLU A 496 8.90 5.55 -13.22
N ALA A 497 9.85 4.66 -12.90
CA ALA A 497 9.58 3.42 -12.19
C ALA A 497 9.08 3.67 -10.75
N GLY A 498 9.70 4.61 -10.02
CA GLY A 498 9.47 4.81 -8.60
C GLY A 498 8.37 5.80 -8.23
N ASN A 499 8.09 6.81 -9.06
CA ASN A 499 7.20 7.93 -8.70
C ASN A 499 5.74 7.53 -8.40
N ILE A 500 5.32 6.32 -8.81
CA ILE A 500 4.00 5.77 -8.49
C ILE A 500 3.88 5.31 -7.03
N PHE A 501 5.01 4.99 -6.39
CA PHE A 501 5.12 4.48 -5.02
C PHE A 501 5.48 5.56 -3.98
N ARG A 502 5.50 6.84 -4.37
CA ARG A 502 5.98 7.93 -3.52
C ARG A 502 4.87 8.81 -2.99
N ALA A 503 5.08 9.30 -1.78
CA ALA A 503 4.27 10.36 -1.17
C ALA A 503 4.26 11.62 -2.05
N ARG A 504 3.10 12.27 -2.07
CA ARG A 504 2.85 13.56 -2.71
C ARG A 504 2.45 14.56 -1.61
N ASP A 505 2.04 15.75 -2.01
CA ASP A 505 1.67 16.83 -1.09
C ASP A 505 2.83 17.26 -0.18
N MET A 506 4.02 17.34 -0.75
CA MET A 506 5.21 17.87 -0.09
C MET A 506 5.62 19.18 -0.76
N SER A 507 6.38 20.01 -0.06
CA SER A 507 7.05 21.16 -0.65
C SER A 507 7.89 20.73 -1.86
N ARG A 508 8.02 21.64 -2.84
CA ARG A 508 8.58 21.30 -4.15
C ARG A 508 10.00 20.75 -4.05
N LEU A 509 10.88 21.46 -3.34
CA LEU A 509 12.28 21.06 -3.15
C LEU A 509 12.41 19.77 -2.33
N ALA A 510 11.87 19.73 -1.11
CA ALA A 510 12.00 18.57 -0.23
C ALA A 510 11.39 17.32 -0.87
N GLY A 511 10.19 17.45 -1.45
CA GLY A 511 9.51 16.36 -2.11
C GLY A 511 10.25 15.86 -3.35
N SER A 512 10.82 16.75 -4.17
CA SER A 512 11.57 16.33 -5.35
C SER A 512 12.89 15.66 -5.00
N ALA A 513 13.60 16.21 -4.00
CA ALA A 513 14.83 15.65 -3.44
C ALA A 513 14.61 14.23 -2.87
N TYR A 514 13.60 14.11 -2.00
CA TYR A 514 13.16 12.84 -1.42
C TYR A 514 12.89 11.79 -2.49
N ARG A 515 12.05 12.13 -3.48
CA ARG A 515 11.68 11.19 -4.54
C ARG A 515 12.87 10.80 -5.40
N GLY A 516 13.71 11.75 -5.81
CA GLY A 516 14.89 11.48 -6.65
C GLY A 516 15.85 10.48 -5.99
N ILE A 517 16.22 10.74 -4.74
CA ILE A 517 17.13 9.87 -3.96
C ILE A 517 16.52 8.48 -3.76
N VAL A 518 15.27 8.39 -3.31
CA VAL A 518 14.62 7.09 -3.06
C VAL A 518 14.43 6.29 -4.34
N ASN A 519 14.01 6.95 -5.42
CA ASN A 519 13.82 6.28 -6.69
C ASN A 519 15.13 5.73 -7.24
N ALA A 520 16.22 6.51 -7.19
CA ALA A 520 17.54 6.05 -7.62
C ALA A 520 18.03 4.85 -6.79
N LYS A 521 17.86 4.90 -5.46
CA LYS A 521 18.26 3.81 -4.55
C LYS A 521 17.55 2.50 -4.87
N LEU A 522 16.23 2.53 -5.03
CA LEU A 522 15.41 1.32 -5.17
C LEU A 522 15.31 0.82 -6.62
N HIS A 523 15.32 1.70 -7.61
CA HIS A 523 15.07 1.32 -9.01
C HIS A 523 16.31 1.30 -9.91
N SER A 524 17.50 1.64 -9.42
CA SER A 524 18.75 1.44 -10.18
C SER A 524 19.00 -0.04 -10.51
N GLY A 525 18.47 -0.96 -9.69
CA GLY A 525 18.71 -2.40 -9.78
C GLY A 525 20.12 -2.84 -9.38
N TYR A 526 20.88 -1.95 -8.73
CA TYR A 526 22.20 -2.27 -8.19
C TYR A 526 22.13 -3.26 -7.02
N GLN A 527 21.19 -3.04 -6.11
CA GLN A 527 20.95 -3.87 -4.93
C GLN A 527 19.45 -4.11 -4.73
N GLN A 528 19.14 -5.22 -4.06
CA GLN A 528 17.81 -5.51 -3.57
C GLN A 528 17.82 -5.44 -2.04
N TYR A 529 16.76 -4.91 -1.47
CA TYR A 529 16.64 -4.67 -0.04
C TYR A 529 15.48 -5.47 0.54
N THR A 530 15.47 -5.60 1.86
CA THR A 530 14.34 -6.19 2.58
C THR A 530 13.20 -5.16 2.72
N PRO A 531 11.94 -5.61 2.90
CA PRO A 531 10.83 -4.71 3.17
C PRO A 531 11.06 -3.80 4.39
N TYR A 532 11.78 -4.28 5.42
CA TYR A 532 12.04 -3.51 6.63
C TYR A 532 13.13 -2.45 6.42
N TYR A 533 14.18 -2.76 5.67
CA TYR A 533 15.17 -1.76 5.26
C TYR A 533 14.50 -0.65 4.43
N GLU A 534 13.67 -1.02 3.46
CA GLU A 534 12.95 -0.04 2.64
C GLU A 534 12.01 0.83 3.47
N VAL A 535 11.38 0.28 4.52
CA VAL A 535 10.60 1.11 5.44
C VAL A 535 11.45 2.18 6.12
N GLY A 536 12.64 1.80 6.58
CA GLY A 536 13.63 2.72 7.12
C GLY A 536 14.03 3.80 6.13
N PHE A 537 14.38 3.41 4.90
CA PHE A 537 14.91 4.31 3.88
C PHE A 537 13.83 5.24 3.29
N VAL A 538 12.64 4.71 3.02
CA VAL A 538 11.56 5.42 2.33
C VAL A 538 10.74 6.28 3.29
N TYR A 539 10.36 5.75 4.46
CA TYR A 539 9.39 6.43 5.33
C TYR A 539 10.04 7.07 6.56
N THR A 540 10.95 6.35 7.23
CA THR A 540 11.53 6.78 8.50
C THR A 540 12.66 7.80 8.31
N GLY A 541 13.51 7.62 7.28
CA GLY A 541 14.72 8.40 7.02
C GLY A 541 14.51 9.91 7.03
N ILE A 542 13.60 10.41 6.19
CA ILE A 542 13.33 11.84 6.06
C ILE A 542 12.69 12.45 7.30
N TYR A 543 11.84 11.68 7.99
CA TYR A 543 11.26 12.09 9.26
C TYR A 543 12.34 12.28 10.33
N VAL A 544 13.15 11.25 10.57
CA VAL A 544 14.13 11.29 11.65
C VAL A 544 15.22 12.32 11.37
N MET A 545 15.65 12.46 10.11
CA MET A 545 16.57 13.52 9.70
C MET A 545 16.01 14.91 10.01
N GLY A 546 14.79 15.20 9.55
CA GLY A 546 14.15 16.50 9.77
C GLY A 546 13.96 16.80 11.26
N PHE A 547 13.58 15.79 12.04
CA PHE A 547 13.46 15.93 13.49
C PHE A 547 14.80 16.21 14.16
N CYS A 548 15.87 15.50 13.77
CA CYS A 548 17.21 15.72 14.30
C CYS A 548 17.77 17.10 13.93
N GLN A 549 17.53 17.58 12.71
CA GLN A 549 17.88 18.94 12.30
C GLN A 549 17.13 19.99 13.10
N TRP A 550 15.83 19.76 13.36
CA TRP A 550 15.01 20.66 14.17
C TRP A 550 15.50 20.71 15.63
N ILE A 551 15.82 19.56 16.23
CA ILE A 551 16.46 19.50 17.56
C ILE A 551 17.79 20.27 17.55
N TYR A 552 18.63 20.08 16.53
CA TYR A 552 19.92 20.75 16.44
C TYR A 552 19.77 22.28 16.42
N ARG A 553 18.85 22.82 15.60
CA ARG A 553 18.57 24.26 15.61
C ARG A 553 18.12 24.76 16.97
N TYR A 554 17.21 24.03 17.61
CA TYR A 554 16.73 24.37 18.95
C TYR A 554 17.88 24.37 19.97
N VAL A 555 18.78 23.38 19.90
CA VAL A 555 19.99 23.30 20.73
C VAL A 555 20.90 24.52 20.53
N GLN A 556 21.11 24.95 19.28
CA GLN A 556 21.93 26.12 18.97
C GLN A 556 21.29 27.42 19.47
N GLU A 557 20.00 27.61 19.19
CA GLU A 557 19.25 28.83 19.57
C GLU A 557 19.20 29.01 21.09
N HIS A 558 18.95 27.93 21.82
CA HIS A 558 18.80 27.95 23.28
C HIS A 558 20.09 27.63 24.04
N LYS A 559 21.22 27.44 23.34
CA LYS A 559 22.54 27.12 23.91
C LYS A 559 22.49 25.91 24.85
N ILE A 560 21.81 24.85 24.42
CA ILE A 560 21.65 23.63 25.19
C ILE A 560 22.97 22.85 25.19
N GLU A 561 23.40 22.38 26.36
CA GLU A 561 24.71 21.76 26.53
C GLU A 561 24.70 20.24 26.28
N LYS A 562 23.52 19.60 26.38
CA LYS A 562 23.36 18.16 26.19
C LYS A 562 21.94 17.77 25.77
N VAL A 563 21.80 16.74 24.94
CA VAL A 563 20.51 16.17 24.53
C VAL A 563 20.29 14.79 25.17
N LEU A 564 19.16 14.63 25.85
CA LEU A 564 18.73 13.40 26.50
C LEU A 564 17.63 12.74 25.65
N PHE A 565 17.95 11.62 25.00
CA PHE A 565 16.98 10.85 24.22
C PHE A 565 16.34 9.79 25.11
N LEU A 566 15.03 9.90 25.34
CA LEU A 566 14.29 8.95 26.17
C LEU A 566 14.04 7.63 25.42
N ALA A 567 14.18 6.52 26.13
CA ALA A 567 13.78 5.21 25.64
C ALA A 567 12.26 5.15 25.36
N ARG A 568 11.80 4.40 24.36
CA ARG A 568 12.57 3.44 23.54
C ARG A 568 12.92 4.00 22.16
N GLU A 569 12.09 4.91 21.66
CA GLU A 569 12.19 5.47 20.31
C GLU A 569 13.41 6.39 20.17
N GLY A 570 13.90 6.93 21.29
CA GLY A 570 15.12 7.73 21.35
C GLY A 570 16.40 7.03 20.88
N ASP A 571 16.43 5.69 20.80
CA ASP A 571 17.62 4.95 20.31
C ASP A 571 17.92 5.30 18.83
N LEU A 572 16.91 5.25 17.96
CA LEU A 572 17.08 5.62 16.56
C LEU A 572 17.39 7.11 16.40
N TYR A 573 16.68 7.96 17.15
CA TYR A 573 16.91 9.41 17.11
C TYR A 573 18.34 9.76 17.53
N GLN A 574 18.85 9.15 18.60
CA GLN A 574 20.23 9.39 19.04
C GLN A 574 21.25 8.92 18.00
N LYS A 575 21.05 7.75 17.39
CA LYS A 575 21.94 7.22 16.33
C LYS A 575 22.03 8.18 15.15
N VAL A 576 20.88 8.66 14.66
CA VAL A 576 20.84 9.62 13.55
C VAL A 576 21.41 10.97 13.97
N PHE A 577 21.02 11.48 15.15
CA PHE A 577 21.50 12.77 15.64
C PHE A 577 23.03 12.78 15.82
N HIS A 578 23.61 11.72 16.39
CA HIS A 578 25.05 11.59 16.54
C HIS A 578 25.77 11.47 15.19
N ALA A 579 25.17 10.77 14.22
CA ALA A 579 25.71 10.69 12.86
C ALA A 579 25.71 12.06 12.15
N MET A 580 24.69 12.89 12.38
CA MET A 580 24.57 14.22 11.78
C MET A 580 25.39 15.30 12.52
N TYR A 581 25.47 15.21 13.85
CA TYR A 581 26.01 16.23 14.75
C TYR A 581 26.87 15.59 15.86
N PRO A 582 28.04 15.00 15.51
CA PRO A 582 28.86 14.23 16.45
C PRO A 582 29.40 15.06 17.62
N ASP A 583 29.54 16.38 17.44
CA ASP A 583 30.10 17.29 18.44
C ASP A 583 29.11 17.67 19.56
N ILE A 584 27.82 17.37 19.40
CA ILE A 584 26.80 17.68 20.41
C ILE A 584 26.71 16.53 21.41
N PRO A 585 26.92 16.76 22.71
CA PRO A 585 26.80 15.71 23.72
C PRO A 585 25.39 15.13 23.78
N THR A 586 25.27 13.81 23.74
CA THR A 586 23.98 13.12 23.86
C THR A 586 24.05 11.98 24.88
N GLU A 587 22.90 11.66 25.47
CA GLU A 587 22.74 10.52 26.37
C GLU A 587 21.45 9.78 26.05
N TYR A 588 21.53 8.45 26.03
CA TYR A 588 20.35 7.59 26.04
C TYR A 588 19.87 7.41 27.47
N VAL A 589 18.63 7.78 27.73
CA VAL A 589 18.00 7.72 29.05
C VAL A 589 16.95 6.62 29.05
N LEU A 590 17.20 5.55 29.80
CA LEU A 590 16.23 4.50 30.07
C LEU A 590 15.08 5.13 30.85
N TRP A 591 13.92 5.19 30.20
CA TRP A 591 12.74 5.83 30.74
C TRP A 591 11.51 5.00 30.41
N SER A 592 10.53 5.00 31.31
CA SER A 592 9.25 4.35 31.06
C SER A 592 8.13 5.03 31.83
N ARG A 593 6.90 4.85 31.33
CA ARG A 593 5.69 5.40 31.94
C ARG A 593 5.45 4.87 33.37
N ILE A 594 6.04 3.73 33.76
CA ILE A 594 5.92 3.22 35.14
C ILE A 594 6.96 3.82 36.08
N GLY A 595 8.22 3.98 35.68
CA GLY A 595 9.22 4.67 36.50
C GLY A 595 8.74 6.08 36.88
N VAL A 596 8.10 6.73 35.93
CA VAL A 596 7.31 7.96 36.08
C VAL A 596 6.27 7.89 37.20
N VAL A 597 5.37 6.91 37.16
CA VAL A 597 4.23 6.83 38.08
C VAL A 597 4.69 6.69 39.53
N LYS A 598 5.78 5.94 39.75
CA LYS A 598 6.41 5.77 41.07
C LYS A 598 7.02 7.06 41.63
N THR A 599 7.44 7.97 40.76
CA THR A 599 8.20 9.17 41.15
C THR A 599 7.34 10.40 41.38
N ILE A 600 6.06 10.38 40.97
CA ILE A 600 5.15 11.51 41.10
C ILE A 600 4.02 11.28 42.12
N VAL A 601 4.05 10.16 42.85
CA VAL A 601 3.03 9.77 43.84
C VAL A 601 2.78 10.84 44.91
N GLU A 602 3.80 11.62 45.24
CA GLU A 602 3.72 12.71 46.22
C GLU A 602 3.14 14.01 45.62
N LYS A 603 3.27 14.21 44.31
CA LYS A 603 2.76 15.40 43.61
C LYS A 603 1.28 15.28 43.26
N ASN A 604 0.89 14.17 42.63
CA ASN A 604 -0.45 13.99 42.09
C ASN A 604 -0.84 12.51 42.07
N ARG A 605 -1.91 12.18 42.79
CA ARG A 605 -2.44 10.82 42.87
C ARG A 605 -3.09 10.35 41.56
N HIS A 606 -3.62 11.27 40.76
CA HIS A 606 -4.46 10.94 39.62
C HIS A 606 -3.73 10.11 38.54
N PRO A 607 -2.53 10.48 38.04
CA PRO A 607 -1.81 9.67 37.06
C PRO A 607 -1.51 8.25 37.57
N TYR A 608 -1.19 8.11 38.86
CA TYR A 608 -0.95 6.81 39.47
C TYR A 608 -2.21 5.95 39.49
N LEU A 609 -3.31 6.48 40.02
CA LEU A 609 -4.60 5.77 40.07
C LEU A 609 -5.12 5.45 38.66
N LEU A 610 -4.92 6.35 37.71
CA LEU A 610 -5.32 6.13 36.32
C LEU A 610 -4.55 4.95 35.70
N GLN A 611 -3.23 4.92 35.84
CA GLN A 611 -2.38 3.93 35.15
C GLN A 611 -2.33 2.56 35.86
N ILE A 612 -2.26 2.55 37.19
CA ILE A 612 -2.10 1.32 37.97
C ILE A 612 -3.44 0.69 38.31
N VAL A 613 -4.50 1.49 38.46
CA VAL A 613 -5.83 1.00 38.86
C VAL A 613 -6.78 1.03 37.67
N HIS A 614 -7.15 2.21 37.16
CA HIS A 614 -8.22 2.35 36.17
C HIS A 614 -7.92 1.63 34.84
N HIS A 615 -6.74 1.87 34.25
CA HIS A 615 -6.35 1.22 33.00
C HIS A 615 -6.24 -0.31 33.18
N LYS A 616 -5.80 -0.78 34.35
CA LYS A 616 -5.69 -2.22 34.65
C LYS A 616 -7.04 -2.88 34.92
N ALA A 617 -7.96 -2.17 35.57
CA ALA A 617 -9.34 -2.61 35.72
C ALA A 617 -10.06 -2.72 34.38
N ASN A 618 -9.72 -1.86 33.40
CA ASN A 618 -10.32 -1.85 32.07
C ASN A 618 -9.49 -2.61 31.02
N ALA A 619 -8.34 -3.18 31.39
CA ALA A 619 -7.50 -3.98 30.50
C ALA A 619 -8.26 -5.22 30.01
N LEU A 620 -7.93 -5.70 28.81
CA LEU A 620 -8.52 -6.92 28.26
C LEU A 620 -8.14 -8.14 29.13
N TYR A 621 -6.88 -8.20 29.54
CA TYR A 621 -6.35 -9.23 30.43
C TYR A 621 -6.31 -8.71 31.87
N LYS A 622 -7.16 -9.27 32.73
CA LYS A 622 -7.33 -8.80 34.11
C LYS A 622 -6.20 -9.28 35.02
N SER A 623 -5.87 -8.44 36.00
CA SER A 623 -4.82 -8.72 36.97
C SER A 623 -5.29 -9.09 38.35
N LYS A 624 -4.79 -10.24 38.86
CA LYS A 624 -4.85 -10.55 40.28
C LYS A 624 -4.30 -9.38 41.09
N ILE A 625 -5.09 -8.87 42.02
CA ILE A 625 -4.80 -7.66 42.78
C ILE A 625 -3.48 -7.83 43.55
N GLY A 626 -3.27 -8.95 44.22
CA GLY A 626 -2.02 -9.21 44.95
C GLY A 626 -0.79 -9.18 44.05
N THR A 627 -0.86 -9.82 42.88
CA THR A 627 0.24 -9.82 41.90
C THR A 627 0.51 -8.42 41.34
N LEU A 628 -0.54 -7.64 41.10
CA LEU A 628 -0.42 -6.25 40.66
C LEU A 628 0.30 -5.40 41.73
N LEU A 629 -0.09 -5.52 43.00
CA LEU A 629 0.55 -4.80 44.11
C LEU A 629 2.03 -5.18 44.25
N ASP A 630 2.35 -6.48 44.18
CA ASP A 630 3.74 -6.96 44.26
C ASP A 630 4.59 -6.43 43.11
N ARG A 631 4.08 -6.50 41.88
CA ARG A 631 4.81 -6.07 40.68
C ARG A 631 4.99 -4.56 40.58
N THR A 632 4.06 -3.80 41.12
CA THR A 632 4.17 -2.34 41.16
C THR A 632 5.07 -1.86 42.29
N GLY A 633 5.41 -2.71 43.26
CA GLY A 633 6.31 -2.38 44.38
C GLY A 633 5.59 -1.96 45.65
N ILE A 634 4.28 -2.17 45.74
CA ILE A 634 3.43 -1.84 46.91
C ILE A 634 2.83 -3.10 47.54
N GLY A 635 3.54 -4.22 47.46
CA GLY A 635 3.09 -5.53 47.98
C GLY A 635 2.78 -5.52 49.48
N ASP A 636 3.41 -4.64 50.26
CA ASP A 636 3.16 -4.51 51.71
C ASP A 636 1.72 -4.10 52.03
N LEU A 637 1.02 -3.42 51.11
CA LEU A 637 -0.38 -3.03 51.28
C LEU A 637 -1.35 -4.21 51.19
N LYS A 638 -0.90 -5.40 50.79
CA LYS A 638 -1.73 -6.62 50.81
C LYS A 638 -2.32 -6.92 52.19
N LYS A 639 -1.65 -6.48 53.27
CA LYS A 639 -2.11 -6.64 54.66
C LYS A 639 -3.47 -5.98 54.91
N TYR A 640 -3.84 -4.95 54.14
CA TYR A 640 -5.11 -4.23 54.27
C TYR A 640 -6.24 -4.81 53.42
N LEU A 641 -5.95 -5.69 52.45
CA LEU A 641 -6.99 -6.25 51.57
C LEU A 641 -8.19 -6.87 52.32
N PRO A 642 -7.99 -7.61 53.45
CA PRO A 642 -9.11 -8.15 54.23
C PRO A 642 -10.07 -7.09 54.77
N ASP A 643 -9.57 -5.92 55.17
CA ASP A 643 -10.37 -4.82 55.74
C ASP A 643 -11.36 -4.24 54.71
N TYR A 644 -11.00 -4.30 53.43
CA TYR A 644 -11.84 -3.86 52.31
C TYR A 644 -12.62 -5.00 51.64
N ARG A 645 -12.60 -6.21 52.23
CA ARG A 645 -13.27 -7.40 51.71
C ARG A 645 -12.83 -7.81 50.30
N ILE A 646 -11.55 -7.58 49.98
CA ILE A 646 -10.92 -8.02 48.73
C ILE A 646 -9.90 -9.13 49.05
N LYS A 647 -9.78 -10.14 48.19
CA LYS A 647 -8.71 -11.15 48.26
C LYS A 647 -7.59 -10.88 47.26
N ALA A 648 -6.37 -11.28 47.59
CA ALA A 648 -5.20 -11.09 46.73
C ALA A 648 -5.32 -11.85 45.39
N GLU A 649 -6.08 -12.95 45.38
CA GLU A 649 -6.31 -13.81 44.22
C GLU A 649 -7.42 -13.29 43.30
N GLU A 650 -8.20 -12.29 43.73
CA GLU A 650 -9.25 -11.68 42.91
C GLU A 650 -8.64 -10.86 41.78
N PHE A 651 -9.28 -10.91 40.62
CA PHE A 651 -8.94 -10.07 39.48
C PHE A 651 -9.45 -8.64 39.70
N LEU A 652 -8.63 -7.66 39.33
CA LEU A 652 -9.01 -6.25 39.25
C LEU A 652 -9.93 -6.07 38.03
N THR A 653 -11.14 -5.59 38.29
CA THR A 653 -12.20 -5.36 37.30
C THR A 653 -12.85 -4.00 37.54
N PRO A 654 -13.68 -3.47 36.61
CA PRO A 654 -14.37 -2.20 36.81
C PRO A 654 -15.28 -2.20 38.06
N GLU A 655 -15.76 -3.37 38.50
CA GLU A 655 -16.63 -3.52 39.66
C GLU A 655 -15.89 -3.31 40.98
N ASN A 656 -14.66 -3.80 41.12
CA ASN A 656 -13.85 -3.66 42.34
C ASN A 656 -12.80 -2.54 42.28
N GLU A 657 -12.65 -1.87 41.12
CA GLU A 657 -11.73 -0.73 40.91
C GLU A 657 -11.88 0.35 41.99
N LYS A 658 -13.13 0.72 42.32
CA LYS A 658 -13.43 1.77 43.30
C LYS A 658 -12.95 1.41 44.70
N ILE A 659 -13.04 0.14 45.07
CA ILE A 659 -12.65 -0.35 46.40
C ILE A 659 -11.12 -0.37 46.52
N LEU A 660 -10.41 -0.90 45.51
CA LEU A 660 -8.95 -0.86 45.49
C LEU A 660 -8.44 0.59 45.48
N ARG A 661 -9.09 1.48 44.71
CA ARG A 661 -8.79 2.91 44.71
C ARG A 661 -8.94 3.53 46.10
N GLN A 662 -10.01 3.18 46.84
CA GLN A 662 -10.23 3.67 48.20
C GLN A 662 -9.11 3.22 49.14
N LEU A 663 -8.76 1.93 49.12
CA LEU A 663 -7.65 1.38 49.91
C LEU A 663 -6.35 2.14 49.68
N LEU A 664 -5.97 2.35 48.41
CA LEU A 664 -4.74 3.07 48.10
C LEU A 664 -4.78 4.52 48.58
N ILE A 665 -5.93 5.20 48.50
CA ILE A 665 -6.10 6.59 48.95
C ILE A 665 -6.01 6.72 50.47
N GLU A 666 -6.62 5.81 51.22
CA GLU A 666 -6.59 5.82 52.69
C GLU A 666 -5.19 5.48 53.23
N HIS A 667 -4.45 4.63 52.53
CA HIS A 667 -3.07 4.26 52.87
C HIS A 667 -2.00 4.96 51.99
N TRP A 668 -2.30 6.16 51.47
CA TRP A 668 -1.44 6.81 50.47
C TRP A 668 -0.03 7.14 50.97
N GLU A 669 0.13 7.46 52.25
CA GLU A 669 1.44 7.73 52.85
C GLU A 669 2.34 6.48 52.81
N GLU A 670 1.78 5.30 53.08
CA GLU A 670 2.50 4.03 52.93
C GLU A 670 2.83 3.74 51.45
N VAL A 671 1.91 4.03 50.52
CA VAL A 671 2.18 3.95 49.07
C VAL A 671 3.40 4.80 48.68
N CYS A 672 3.46 6.05 49.14
CA CYS A 672 4.60 6.93 48.87
C CYS A 672 5.88 6.37 49.52
N GLY A 673 5.77 5.86 50.74
CA GLY A 673 6.86 5.24 51.49
C GLY A 673 7.53 4.08 50.74
N CYS A 674 6.76 3.27 50.01
CA CYS A 674 7.27 2.15 49.19
C CYS A 674 8.23 2.61 48.08
N TYR A 675 8.09 3.84 47.58
CA TYR A 675 8.85 4.33 46.41
C TYR A 675 10.07 5.20 46.75
N ARG A 676 10.33 5.49 48.04
CA ARG A 676 11.47 6.34 48.46
C ARG A 676 12.82 5.84 47.92
N ARG A 677 13.02 4.53 47.90
CA ARG A 677 14.26 3.92 47.36
C ARG A 677 14.38 4.12 45.85
N ASP A 678 13.29 3.85 45.11
CA ASP A 678 13.26 4.00 43.66
C ASP A 678 13.52 5.46 43.25
N GLN A 679 13.00 6.42 44.01
CA GLN A 679 13.23 7.86 43.81
C GLN A 679 14.71 8.22 43.99
N GLU A 680 15.38 7.73 45.04
CA GLU A 680 16.81 8.01 45.26
C GLU A 680 17.70 7.40 44.17
N LEU A 681 17.41 6.16 43.75
CA LEU A 681 18.13 5.52 42.64
C LEU A 681 17.94 6.30 41.33
N LEU A 682 16.73 6.78 41.08
CA LEU A 682 16.44 7.60 39.90
C LEU A 682 17.12 8.97 39.97
N ARG A 683 17.19 9.59 41.14
CA ARG A 683 17.96 10.83 41.36
C ARG A 683 19.41 10.63 40.96
N GLN A 684 20.06 9.59 41.45
CA GLN A 684 21.45 9.26 41.12
C GLN A 684 21.63 8.93 39.63
N TYR A 685 20.65 8.26 39.03
CA TYR A 685 20.66 7.94 37.61
C TYR A 685 20.56 9.21 36.73
N LEU A 686 19.54 10.05 36.96
CA LEU A 686 19.34 11.27 36.20
C LEU A 686 20.47 12.29 36.41
N THR A 687 20.96 12.45 37.65
CA THR A 687 22.11 13.33 37.94
C THR A 687 23.36 12.90 37.18
N ARG A 688 23.60 11.58 37.03
CA ARG A 688 24.70 11.09 36.18
C ARG A 688 24.48 11.37 34.70
N LYS A 689 23.25 11.22 34.22
CA LYS A 689 22.90 11.45 32.80
C LYS A 689 22.99 12.92 32.42
N THR A 690 22.49 13.83 33.25
CA THR A 690 22.69 15.27 33.08
C THR A 690 24.17 15.62 33.23
N GLY A 691 24.86 15.02 34.20
CA GLY A 691 26.23 15.39 34.54
C GLY A 691 26.29 16.84 35.02
N GLY A 692 27.32 17.58 34.62
CA GLY A 692 27.48 19.02 34.94
C GLY A 692 26.75 19.97 33.98
N ALA A 693 25.87 19.48 33.11
CA ALA A 693 25.18 20.31 32.14
C ALA A 693 24.16 21.24 32.83
N LYS A 694 24.19 22.53 32.49
CA LYS A 694 23.25 23.54 33.02
C LYS A 694 21.98 23.69 32.21
N SER A 695 21.98 23.19 30.97
CA SER A 695 20.79 23.16 30.12
C SER A 695 20.77 21.89 29.30
N VAL A 696 19.63 21.19 29.31
CA VAL A 696 19.42 19.93 28.59
C VAL A 696 18.14 19.96 27.76
N ALA A 697 18.17 19.33 26.59
CA ALA A 697 16.97 18.98 25.84
C ALA A 697 16.55 17.56 26.21
N VAL A 698 15.28 17.35 26.53
CA VAL A 698 14.70 16.03 26.78
C VAL A 698 13.80 15.69 25.60
N VAL A 699 14.18 14.67 24.84
CA VAL A 699 13.58 14.30 23.56
C VAL A 699 12.81 12.99 23.69
N ASP A 700 11.56 12.99 23.21
CA ASP A 700 10.71 11.81 23.12
C ASP A 700 9.85 11.86 21.84
N VAL A 701 9.40 10.71 21.35
CA VAL A 701 8.25 10.68 20.42
C VAL A 701 6.94 10.97 21.16
N GLY A 702 6.91 10.64 22.46
CA GLY A 702 5.75 10.47 23.32
C GLY A 702 4.61 11.47 23.12
N TRP A 703 3.53 10.99 22.52
CA TRP A 703 2.38 11.78 22.07
C TRP A 703 1.71 12.68 23.12
N SER A 704 1.85 12.36 24.41
CA SER A 704 1.18 13.06 25.51
C SER A 704 2.12 13.93 26.35
N GLY A 705 3.40 14.03 25.97
CA GLY A 705 4.40 14.87 26.65
C GLY A 705 4.70 14.55 28.13
N ASN A 706 4.02 13.55 28.71
CA ASN A 706 4.15 13.24 30.12
C ASN A 706 5.59 12.91 30.52
N ASN A 707 6.27 12.05 29.75
CA ASN A 707 7.62 11.61 30.06
C ASN A 707 8.62 12.77 30.15
N VAL A 708 8.66 13.62 29.11
CA VAL A 708 9.58 14.78 29.05
C VAL A 708 9.30 15.79 30.15
N LEU A 709 8.03 16.11 30.42
CA LEU A 709 7.63 17.01 31.50
C LEU A 709 7.96 16.48 32.89
N GLN A 710 7.93 15.16 33.06
CA GLN A 710 8.27 14.55 34.35
C GLN A 710 9.76 14.55 34.59
N VAL A 711 10.57 14.26 33.57
CA VAL A 711 12.02 14.45 33.68
C VAL A 711 12.31 15.90 34.05
N LYS A 712 11.71 16.88 33.37
CA LYS A 712 11.83 18.31 33.73
C LYS A 712 11.45 18.58 35.18
N TYR A 713 10.28 18.12 35.63
CA TYR A 713 9.83 18.30 37.01
C TYR A 713 10.80 17.69 38.03
N LEU A 714 11.31 16.49 37.77
CA LEU A 714 12.26 15.83 38.67
C LEU A 714 13.58 16.59 38.75
N LEU A 715 14.13 17.00 37.61
CA LEU A 715 15.40 17.72 37.55
C LEU A 715 15.30 19.09 38.25
N GLU A 716 14.29 19.88 37.91
CA GLU A 716 14.20 21.29 38.33
C GLU A 716 13.54 21.48 39.71
N GLN A 717 12.51 20.70 40.03
CA GLN A 717 11.66 20.96 41.20
C GLN A 717 11.91 19.98 42.35
N VAL A 718 12.11 18.69 42.06
CA VAL A 718 12.27 17.66 43.10
C VAL A 718 13.72 17.54 43.53
N TYR A 719 14.64 17.38 42.58
CA TYR A 719 16.06 17.25 42.86
C TYR A 719 16.78 18.58 42.92
N ALA A 720 16.12 19.65 42.45
CA ALA A 720 16.62 21.02 42.42
C ALA A 720 18.05 21.11 41.87
N LEU A 721 18.30 20.41 40.75
CA LEU A 721 19.58 20.51 40.06
C LEU A 721 19.70 21.89 39.41
N ASP A 722 20.93 22.43 39.36
CA ASP A 722 21.26 23.64 38.58
C ASP A 722 21.28 23.30 37.08
N CYS A 723 20.14 22.86 36.56
CA CYS A 723 19.95 22.38 35.20
C CYS A 723 18.53 22.68 34.70
N GLN A 724 18.43 23.50 33.66
CA GLN A 724 17.17 23.75 32.95
C GLN A 724 16.89 22.62 31.95
N ALA A 725 15.65 22.13 31.90
CA ALA A 725 15.22 21.10 30.96
C ALA A 725 14.20 21.65 29.94
N HIS A 726 14.47 21.42 28.66
CA HIS A 726 13.62 21.77 27.54
C HIS A 726 12.92 20.51 27.00
N CYS A 727 11.59 20.52 26.88
CA CYS A 727 10.84 19.34 26.44
C CYS A 727 10.55 19.37 24.94
N LEU A 728 11.14 18.44 24.19
CA LEU A 728 11.04 18.36 22.73
C LEU A 728 10.35 17.06 22.32
N LEU A 729 9.32 17.18 21.46
CA LEU A 729 8.54 16.04 20.98
C LEU A 729 8.51 15.99 19.45
N ALA A 730 8.54 14.76 18.92
CA ALA A 730 8.30 14.56 17.50
C ALA A 730 6.88 14.99 17.10
N ALA A 731 5.87 14.57 17.89
CA ALA A 731 4.47 14.88 17.64
C ALA A 731 3.65 14.83 18.95
N ALA A 732 2.50 15.51 18.99
CA ALA A 732 1.57 15.45 20.11
C ALA A 732 0.15 15.04 19.66
N ARG A 733 -0.57 14.30 20.51
CA ARG A 733 -1.97 13.85 20.31
C ARG A 733 -2.93 14.48 21.33
N ASN A 734 -4.23 14.29 21.10
CA ASN A 734 -5.30 14.78 21.97
C ASN A 734 -5.49 14.06 23.32
N VAL A 735 -4.61 13.15 23.70
CA VAL A 735 -4.76 12.44 24.98
C VAL A 735 -4.28 13.35 26.10
N ASN A 736 -5.22 13.79 26.95
CA ASN A 736 -5.09 14.88 27.93
C ASN A 736 -5.10 16.29 27.32
N ASP A 737 -5.99 16.52 26.35
CA ASP A 737 -6.16 17.77 25.60
C ASP A 737 -6.00 19.05 26.43
N THR A 738 -6.60 19.12 27.62
CA THR A 738 -6.56 20.33 28.45
C THR A 738 -5.18 20.63 29.03
N TYR A 739 -4.46 19.61 29.51
CA TYR A 739 -3.12 19.80 30.08
C TYR A 739 -2.09 20.05 28.98
N MET A 740 -2.12 19.26 27.91
CA MET A 740 -1.19 19.42 26.79
C MET A 740 -1.40 20.75 26.07
N ALA A 741 -2.65 21.18 25.84
CA ALA A 741 -2.91 22.51 25.29
C ALA A 741 -2.27 23.62 26.14
N ALA A 742 -2.40 23.53 27.47
CA ALA A 742 -1.80 24.52 28.36
C ALA A 742 -0.26 24.50 28.33
N MET A 743 0.37 23.32 28.29
CA MET A 743 1.83 23.19 28.26
C MET A 743 2.41 23.66 26.92
N THR A 744 1.77 23.33 25.80
CA THR A 744 2.16 23.83 24.47
C THR A 744 1.98 25.35 24.39
N GLN A 745 0.88 25.90 24.89
CA GLN A 745 0.63 27.34 24.90
C GLN A 745 1.63 28.12 25.78
N LYS A 746 2.09 27.50 26.88
CA LYS A 746 3.17 28.03 27.74
C LYS A 746 4.56 27.81 27.16
N GLU A 747 4.67 27.16 26.01
CA GLU A 747 5.94 26.81 25.38
C GLU A 747 6.83 25.85 26.19
N GLU A 748 6.25 25.17 27.19
CA GLU A 748 6.93 24.16 28.01
C GLU A 748 7.17 22.87 27.23
N ILE A 749 6.35 22.60 26.21
CA ILE A 749 6.53 21.54 25.23
C ILE A 749 6.61 22.14 23.84
N LYS A 750 7.61 21.72 23.08
CA LYS A 750 7.75 22.03 21.65
C LYS A 750 7.55 20.75 20.83
N THR A 751 6.77 20.87 19.75
CA THR A 751 6.50 19.77 18.81
C THR A 751 7.11 20.06 17.45
N TYR A 752 7.55 19.02 16.74
CA TYR A 752 8.10 19.15 15.38
C TYR A 752 7.04 18.94 14.29
N ILE A 753 6.43 17.75 14.24
CA ILE A 753 5.52 17.36 13.16
C ILE A 753 4.17 18.06 13.31
N PHE A 754 3.45 17.77 14.40
CA PHE A 754 2.12 18.32 14.62
C PHE A 754 1.75 18.32 16.10
N SER A 755 0.73 19.12 16.42
CA SER A 755 0.02 19.18 17.69
C SER A 755 -1.40 19.68 17.44
N ASN A 756 -2.17 19.89 18.51
CA ASN A 756 -3.45 20.57 18.41
C ASN A 756 -3.34 22.05 18.00
N MET A 757 -2.13 22.64 18.02
CA MET A 757 -1.84 24.02 17.61
C MET A 757 -1.01 24.13 16.33
N GLN A 758 -0.22 23.10 15.99
CA GLN A 758 0.71 23.09 14.87
C GLN A 758 0.34 22.00 13.88
N ASN A 759 0.30 22.31 12.58
CA ASN A 759 -0.08 21.36 11.52
C ASN A 759 -1.37 20.58 11.86
N LYS A 760 -2.40 21.31 12.31
CA LYS A 760 -3.66 20.76 12.83
C LYS A 760 -4.32 19.76 11.87
N GLY A 761 -4.27 19.98 10.55
CA GLY A 761 -4.80 19.03 9.58
C GLY A 761 -4.10 17.67 9.59
N LEU A 762 -2.78 17.64 9.82
CA LEU A 762 -2.02 16.39 9.97
C LEU A 762 -2.32 15.71 11.29
N HIS A 763 -2.42 16.50 12.36
CA HIS A 763 -2.84 16.03 13.66
C HIS A 763 -4.21 15.34 13.58
N ASP A 764 -5.22 16.02 13.02
CA ASP A 764 -6.59 15.52 12.94
C ASP A 764 -6.64 14.25 12.06
N ALA A 765 -5.95 14.24 10.91
CA ALA A 765 -5.83 13.04 10.07
C ALA A 765 -5.13 11.87 10.80
N HIS A 766 -4.09 12.14 11.60
CA HIS A 766 -3.41 11.11 12.39
C HIS A 766 -4.36 10.49 13.43
N GLN A 767 -5.17 11.31 14.09
CA GLN A 767 -6.10 10.85 15.13
C GLN A 767 -7.33 10.13 14.56
N GLU A 768 -7.84 10.56 13.41
CA GLU A 768 -9.15 10.10 12.91
C GLU A 768 -9.04 8.89 11.96
N GLU A 769 -7.93 8.74 11.25
CA GLU A 769 -7.74 7.63 10.32
C GLU A 769 -7.39 6.32 11.06
N ASN A 770 -7.61 5.18 10.37
CA ASN A 770 -7.21 3.85 10.83
C ASN A 770 -7.67 3.48 12.25
N HIS A 771 -8.87 3.92 12.65
CA HIS A 771 -9.42 3.65 13.99
C HIS A 771 -8.46 4.07 15.12
N ARG A 772 -7.72 5.17 14.92
CA ARG A 772 -6.74 5.74 15.87
C ARG A 772 -5.47 4.90 16.07
N LEU A 773 -5.17 3.96 15.18
CA LEU A 773 -3.97 3.13 15.25
C LEU A 773 -2.71 3.76 14.62
N ASN A 774 -2.80 4.97 14.06
CA ASN A 774 -1.64 5.61 13.45
C ASN A 774 -0.49 5.85 14.44
N SER A 775 -0.76 6.17 15.70
CA SER A 775 0.29 6.34 16.71
C SER A 775 1.07 5.04 16.91
N PHE A 776 0.36 3.92 16.91
CA PHE A 776 0.94 2.59 17.01
C PHE A 776 1.78 2.24 15.76
N PHE A 777 1.25 2.49 14.56
CA PHE A 777 2.02 2.28 13.32
C PHE A 777 3.26 3.15 13.24
N PHE A 778 3.20 4.37 13.77
CA PHE A 778 4.33 5.29 13.82
C PHE A 778 5.41 4.83 14.81
N GLU A 779 5.01 4.38 16.00
CA GLU A 779 5.94 3.87 17.02
C GLU A 779 6.76 2.68 16.49
N ILE A 780 6.14 1.75 15.75
CA ILE A 780 6.82 0.60 15.13
C ILE A 780 8.02 1.01 14.26
N LEU A 781 7.96 2.18 13.61
CA LEU A 781 9.04 2.66 12.73
C LEU A 781 10.31 3.09 13.48
N THR A 782 10.24 3.23 14.80
CA THR A 782 11.31 3.83 15.63
C THR A 782 11.70 2.98 16.83
N GLN A 783 11.15 1.76 16.97
CA GLN A 783 11.41 0.89 18.11
C GLN A 783 12.87 0.46 18.22
N SER A 784 13.44 0.59 19.43
CA SER A 784 14.78 0.08 19.74
C SER A 784 14.88 -1.45 19.73
N CYS A 785 16.11 -1.96 19.66
CA CYS A 785 16.44 -3.37 19.90
C CYS A 785 16.72 -3.67 21.38
N THR A 786 15.99 -3.02 22.29
CA THR A 786 16.14 -3.19 23.74
C THR A 786 14.77 -3.39 24.39
N PRO A 787 14.66 -4.21 25.46
CA PRO A 787 13.39 -4.40 26.15
C PRO A 787 12.93 -3.14 26.89
N THR A 788 11.64 -3.07 27.20
CA THR A 788 11.07 -1.95 27.97
C THR A 788 11.68 -1.88 29.36
N PHE A 789 12.16 -0.70 29.76
CA PHE A 789 12.67 -0.46 31.11
C PHE A 789 11.53 -0.44 32.14
N LEU A 790 11.66 -1.19 33.23
CA LEU A 790 10.64 -1.29 34.29
C LEU A 790 11.02 -0.55 35.58
N GLY A 791 12.29 -0.19 35.76
CA GLY A 791 12.80 0.47 36.95
C GLY A 791 14.04 -0.22 37.51
N PHE A 792 14.15 -0.27 38.84
CA PHE A 792 15.30 -0.83 39.54
C PHE A 792 14.88 -2.02 40.42
N ASP A 793 15.77 -2.98 40.60
CA ASP A 793 15.59 -4.06 41.57
C ASP A 793 16.06 -3.67 42.98
N LYS A 794 15.98 -4.62 43.92
CA LYS A 794 16.40 -4.42 45.32
C LYS A 794 17.90 -4.15 45.48
N GLU A 795 18.72 -4.42 44.47
CA GLU A 795 20.16 -4.17 44.45
C GLU A 795 20.50 -2.89 43.66
N GLY A 796 19.52 -2.24 43.03
CA GLY A 796 19.70 -1.04 42.20
C GLY A 796 20.10 -1.34 40.75
N ARG A 797 19.98 -2.59 40.30
CA ARG A 797 20.20 -2.98 38.89
C ARG A 797 18.96 -2.67 38.06
N PHE A 798 19.15 -2.44 36.76
CA PHE A 798 18.03 -2.17 35.85
C PHE A 798 17.14 -3.40 35.67
N LEU A 799 15.84 -3.19 35.80
CA LEU A 799 14.80 -4.16 35.47
C LEU A 799 14.24 -3.86 34.09
N TYR A 800 13.98 -4.93 33.34
CA TYR A 800 13.40 -4.88 32.01
C TYR A 800 12.23 -5.83 31.89
N ASP A 801 11.33 -5.52 30.96
CA ASP A 801 10.24 -6.41 30.59
C ASP A 801 10.72 -7.53 29.65
N ILE A 802 9.81 -8.43 29.28
CA ILE A 802 10.09 -9.49 28.31
C ILE A 802 10.57 -8.86 27.00
N PRO A 803 11.74 -9.27 26.49
CA PRO A 803 12.28 -8.71 25.26
C PRO A 803 11.49 -9.20 24.03
N GLU A 804 11.16 -8.27 23.14
CA GLU A 804 10.51 -8.56 21.85
C GLU A 804 11.55 -8.95 20.77
N VAL A 805 12.34 -10.00 21.07
CA VAL A 805 13.51 -10.40 20.26
C VAL A 805 13.17 -10.72 18.81
N GLU A 806 11.95 -11.16 18.54
CA GLU A 806 11.37 -11.46 17.23
C GLU A 806 11.28 -10.24 16.31
N ASN A 807 11.35 -9.03 16.88
CA ASN A 807 11.35 -7.79 16.12
C ASN A 807 12.74 -7.21 15.90
N TYR A 808 13.77 -7.66 16.64
CA TYR A 808 15.06 -6.96 16.68
C TYR A 808 15.78 -6.95 15.34
N GLU A 809 15.65 -8.01 14.54
CA GLU A 809 16.19 -8.03 13.18
C GLU A 809 15.49 -7.00 12.29
N LYS A 810 14.15 -6.96 12.32
CA LYS A 810 13.33 -5.99 11.58
C LYS A 810 13.68 -4.55 11.98
N ASN A 811 13.82 -4.30 13.29
CA ASN A 811 14.19 -2.98 13.81
C ASN A 811 15.60 -2.57 13.37
N ARG A 812 16.57 -3.50 13.36
CA ARG A 812 17.93 -3.22 12.83
C ARG A 812 17.89 -2.85 11.36
N GLU A 813 17.10 -3.54 10.56
CA GLU A 813 16.96 -3.23 9.13
C GLU A 813 16.31 -1.85 8.92
N ILE A 814 15.24 -1.51 9.66
CA ILE A 814 14.62 -0.16 9.62
C ILE A 814 15.64 0.91 10.03
N HIS A 815 16.41 0.68 11.10
CA HIS A 815 17.44 1.61 11.54
C HIS A 815 18.53 1.81 10.48
N GLN A 816 18.98 0.72 9.86
CA GLN A 816 19.99 0.78 8.81
C GLN A 816 19.48 1.55 7.59
N GLY A 817 18.26 1.27 7.12
CA GLY A 817 17.65 2.03 6.03
C GLY A 817 17.49 3.52 6.36
N THR A 818 17.14 3.85 7.60
CA THR A 818 17.04 5.24 8.07
C THR A 818 18.40 5.94 8.02
N LEU A 819 19.45 5.31 8.55
CA LEU A 819 20.81 5.85 8.55
C LEU A 819 21.36 6.03 7.14
N ASP A 820 21.12 5.07 6.24
CA ASP A 820 21.59 5.14 4.86
C ASP A 820 20.86 6.24 4.08
N PHE A 821 19.56 6.46 4.31
CA PHE A 821 18.85 7.61 3.73
C PHE A 821 19.45 8.94 4.20
N VAL A 822 19.70 9.08 5.50
CA VAL A 822 20.30 10.29 6.09
C VAL A 822 21.66 10.56 5.44
N LYS A 823 22.50 9.53 5.36
CA LYS A 823 23.83 9.62 4.76
C LYS A 823 23.77 10.03 3.29
N GLU A 824 22.92 9.38 2.49
CA GLU A 824 22.78 9.70 1.06
C GLU A 824 22.27 11.13 0.85
N TYR A 825 21.22 11.52 1.58
CA TYR A 825 20.67 12.87 1.47
C TYR A 825 21.68 13.95 1.90
N GLN A 826 22.38 13.76 3.02
CA GLN A 826 23.44 14.69 3.44
C GLN A 826 24.59 14.73 2.44
N SER A 827 24.97 13.60 1.84
CA SER A 827 26.04 13.59 0.85
C SER A 827 25.69 14.43 -0.39
N CYS A 828 24.43 14.41 -0.82
CA CYS A 828 23.93 15.22 -1.93
C CYS A 828 23.83 16.71 -1.56
N PHE A 829 23.40 17.03 -0.34
CA PHE A 829 22.98 18.38 0.03
C PHE A 829 23.83 19.06 1.11
N ARG A 830 25.01 18.53 1.46
CA ARG A 830 25.91 19.10 2.49
C ARG A 830 26.25 20.58 2.27
N ASN A 831 26.33 21.01 1.02
CA ASN A 831 26.66 22.38 0.64
C ASN A 831 25.41 23.28 0.47
N PHE A 832 24.22 22.73 0.77
CA PHE A 832 22.94 23.42 0.73
C PHE A 832 22.21 23.24 2.07
N PRO A 833 22.66 23.90 3.16
CA PRO A 833 22.14 23.63 4.50
C PRO A 833 20.62 23.76 4.63
N TYR A 834 19.99 24.65 3.85
CA TYR A 834 18.54 24.82 3.81
C TYR A 834 17.78 23.60 3.26
N MET A 835 18.43 22.74 2.47
CA MET A 835 17.83 21.48 1.99
C MET A 835 17.70 20.44 3.11
N LEU A 836 18.47 20.56 4.19
CA LEU A 836 18.35 19.71 5.39
C LEU A 836 17.22 20.18 6.31
N ASP A 837 16.66 21.37 6.09
CA ASP A 837 15.54 21.93 6.86
C ASP A 837 14.21 21.38 6.34
N ILE A 838 13.93 20.12 6.69
CA ILE A 838 12.66 19.48 6.33
C ILE A 838 11.56 19.97 7.28
N SER A 839 10.47 20.48 6.71
CA SER A 839 9.31 20.88 7.49
C SER A 839 8.64 19.67 8.15
N GLY A 840 8.01 19.86 9.32
CA GLY A 840 7.23 18.81 9.97
C GLY A 840 6.12 18.25 9.07
N HIS A 841 5.57 19.07 8.15
CA HIS A 841 4.61 18.62 7.16
C HIS A 841 5.22 17.61 6.18
N ASP A 842 6.34 17.98 5.54
CA ASP A 842 7.02 17.15 4.56
C ASP A 842 7.54 15.85 5.18
N ALA A 843 8.11 15.93 6.38
CA ALA A 843 8.58 14.78 7.15
C ALA A 843 7.48 13.73 7.39
N TYR A 844 6.23 14.15 7.54
CA TYR A 844 5.11 13.25 7.86
C TYR A 844 4.44 12.64 6.63
N MET A 845 4.58 13.23 5.44
CA MET A 845 3.89 12.77 4.23
C MET A 845 4.22 11.31 3.86
N PRO A 846 5.47 10.84 3.90
CA PRO A 846 5.80 9.44 3.68
C PRO A 846 5.13 8.50 4.68
N PHE A 847 5.08 8.86 5.97
CA PHE A 847 4.38 8.05 6.97
C PHE A 847 2.87 8.00 6.69
N GLN A 848 2.23 9.14 6.39
CA GLN A 848 0.79 9.15 6.10
C GLN A 848 0.46 8.29 4.86
N TYR A 849 1.35 8.28 3.88
CA TYR A 849 1.24 7.38 2.73
C TYR A 849 1.38 5.92 3.14
N PHE A 850 2.37 5.59 3.98
CA PHE A 850 2.59 4.25 4.52
C PHE A 850 1.39 3.74 5.33
N SER A 851 0.86 4.54 6.26
CA SER A 851 -0.21 4.13 7.17
C SER A 851 -1.56 3.88 6.48
N ARG A 852 -1.77 4.45 5.28
CA ARG A 852 -2.98 4.21 4.48
C ARG A 852 -2.93 2.92 3.67
N ASN A 853 -1.77 2.26 3.58
CA ASN A 853 -1.60 1.02 2.84
C ASN A 853 -1.70 -0.21 3.75
N LEU A 854 -2.89 -0.42 4.32
CA LEU A 854 -3.12 -1.46 5.34
C LEU A 854 -2.76 -2.86 4.84
N LEU A 855 -3.05 -3.24 3.60
CA LEU A 855 -2.71 -4.57 3.06
C LEU A 855 -1.22 -4.90 3.15
N TRP A 856 -0.36 -3.90 2.93
CA TRP A 856 1.08 -4.06 3.02
C TRP A 856 1.53 -4.22 4.48
N LEU A 857 0.98 -3.40 5.38
CA LEU A 857 1.18 -3.53 6.83
C LEU A 857 0.77 -4.91 7.34
N LYS A 858 -0.40 -5.42 6.91
CA LYS A 858 -0.86 -6.78 7.26
C LYS A 858 0.16 -7.84 6.84
N LYS A 859 0.69 -7.72 5.61
CA LYS A 859 1.61 -8.71 5.04
C LYS A 859 2.96 -8.76 5.76
N TYR A 860 3.58 -7.61 6.02
CA TYR A 860 4.98 -7.56 6.52
C TYR A 860 5.10 -7.28 8.02
N PHE A 861 4.09 -6.64 8.61
CA PHE A 861 4.07 -6.30 10.03
C PHE A 861 3.06 -7.11 10.84
N GLY A 862 2.19 -7.94 10.25
CA GLY A 862 1.20 -8.73 10.98
C GLY A 862 1.77 -9.51 12.17
N GLY A 863 2.92 -10.17 11.99
CA GLY A 863 3.64 -10.89 13.04
C GLY A 863 4.63 -10.04 13.87
N TYR A 864 4.57 -8.71 13.79
CA TYR A 864 5.34 -7.83 14.66
C TYR A 864 4.67 -7.79 16.03
N ILE A 865 5.41 -8.10 17.09
CA ILE A 865 4.84 -8.31 18.44
C ILE A 865 5.14 -7.14 19.37
N PHE A 866 4.34 -6.95 20.42
CA PHE A 866 4.62 -5.94 21.45
C PHE A 866 3.96 -6.35 22.76
N GLY A 867 4.59 -5.97 23.86
CA GLY A 867 4.00 -6.16 25.18
C GLY A 867 2.79 -5.25 25.35
N ARG A 868 1.60 -5.83 25.59
CA ARG A 868 0.44 -5.06 26.04
C ARG A 868 0.38 -5.05 27.56
N ASP A 869 -0.17 -3.96 28.10
CA ASP A 869 -0.49 -3.84 29.50
C ASP A 869 0.68 -4.13 30.44
N LEU A 870 1.82 -3.43 30.30
CA LEU A 870 2.97 -3.45 31.23
C LEU A 870 2.52 -3.73 32.68
N PHE A 871 2.97 -4.85 33.26
CA PHE A 871 2.58 -5.43 34.57
C PHE A 871 1.26 -6.23 34.68
N ALA A 872 0.49 -6.45 33.60
CA ALA A 872 -0.72 -7.27 33.63
C ALA A 872 -0.44 -8.79 33.51
N THR A 873 -0.60 -9.47 34.64
CA THR A 873 -0.65 -10.91 35.03
C THR A 873 -0.92 -12.05 34.02
N GLN A 874 -0.12 -13.13 34.10
CA GLN A 874 -0.35 -14.47 34.74
C GLN A 874 0.79 -15.39 34.27
N GLU A 875 1.79 -15.75 35.09
CA GLU A 875 2.86 -16.73 34.75
C GLU A 875 3.66 -16.53 33.43
N LYS A 876 3.23 -15.66 32.49
CA LYS A 876 3.74 -15.29 31.17
C LYS A 876 3.23 -13.87 30.84
N ALA A 877 4.03 -13.03 30.18
CA ALA A 877 3.52 -11.76 29.64
C ALA A 877 2.66 -12.03 28.40
N VAL A 878 1.65 -11.19 28.16
CA VAL A 878 0.84 -11.26 26.94
C VAL A 878 1.47 -10.37 25.88
N MET A 879 2.14 -11.03 24.94
CA MET A 879 2.58 -10.42 23.69
C MET A 879 1.38 -10.41 22.74
N GLU A 880 1.08 -9.26 22.15
CA GLU A 880 0.12 -9.17 21.05
C GLU A 880 0.85 -8.90 19.74
N SER A 881 0.31 -9.43 18.65
CA SER A 881 0.79 -9.11 17.30
C SER A 881 0.06 -7.91 16.71
N VAL A 882 0.63 -7.26 15.69
CA VAL A 882 -0.07 -6.22 14.90
C VAL A 882 -1.36 -6.78 14.31
N GLU A 883 -1.35 -8.03 13.84
CA GLU A 883 -2.55 -8.73 13.35
C GLU A 883 -3.66 -8.71 14.39
N GLU A 884 -3.38 -9.17 15.61
CA GLU A 884 -4.38 -9.20 16.69
C GLU A 884 -4.91 -7.81 17.05
N VAL A 885 -4.06 -6.77 17.03
CA VAL A 885 -4.51 -5.39 17.29
C VAL A 885 -5.35 -4.83 16.16
N MET A 886 -4.99 -5.15 14.92
CA MET A 886 -5.78 -4.76 13.75
C MET A 886 -7.13 -5.50 13.70
N GLU A 887 -7.19 -6.77 14.10
CA GLU A 887 -8.42 -7.56 14.26
C GLU A 887 -9.34 -6.93 15.30
N LYS A 888 -8.81 -6.61 16.49
CA LYS A 888 -9.57 -5.97 17.57
C LYS A 888 -10.11 -4.60 17.18
N ALA A 889 -9.39 -3.86 16.32
CA ALA A 889 -9.82 -2.57 15.80
C ALA A 889 -10.80 -2.69 14.62
N GLY A 890 -11.09 -3.90 14.13
CA GLY A 890 -12.01 -4.13 13.01
C GLY A 890 -11.44 -3.77 11.64
N ILE A 891 -10.12 -3.63 11.51
CA ILE A 891 -9.45 -3.28 10.24
C ILE A 891 -8.72 -4.47 9.60
N TRP A 892 -8.80 -5.65 10.21
CA TRP A 892 -8.28 -6.91 9.68
C TRP A 892 -9.38 -7.76 9.04
N GLU A 893 -9.72 -7.48 7.78
CA GLU A 893 -10.48 -8.44 6.97
C GLU A 893 -9.55 -9.59 6.59
N GLY A 894 -9.80 -10.78 7.14
CA GLY A 894 -9.06 -11.99 6.82
C GLY A 894 -9.26 -12.40 5.36
N ARG A 895 -8.22 -12.97 4.75
CA ARG A 895 -8.40 -13.82 3.56
C ARG A 895 -9.13 -15.09 4.00
N SER A 896 -10.45 -15.02 4.16
CA SER A 896 -11.31 -16.19 4.38
C SER A 896 -11.60 -16.92 3.07
#